data_AF-A0A2V2AUX1-F1
#
_entry.id   AF-A0A2V2AUX1-F1
#
_cell.length_a   1.000
_cell.length_b   1.000
_cell.length_c   1.000
_cell.angle_alpha   90.00
_cell.angle_beta   90.00
_cell.angle_gamma   90.00
#
_symmetry.space_group_name_H-M   'P 1'
#
loop_
_entity.id
_entity.type
_entity.pdbx_description
1 polymer ?
#
loop_
_entity_poly.entity_id
_entity_poly.type
_entity_poly.pdbx_seq_one_letter_code
_entity_poly.pdbx_strand_id
1 'polypeptide(L)'
;MRGKGLLSLISAALLTFAASVAFVGGTAPASADPIEQCTATTGAIVAVDFGPFGGKVERGCDTTPTTGYELLHTGGFTMEGTVHDGDGFICRIGKGTGTQYPTPDKEECVLTPQATAYWSYWIASPGQKNWTYSPLGAMARTPKAGDVDAWVFGGTDVGGTSGKPTFSPDEVRAGGGTTPDPTVPTAPPTVPAGKVDAPAAIHWITGKLTDGERVVDDGATAPNHFLTTEAVFALVSADPKSPAAKKAADFLATPAQTDAYAYPAGKDGIPDATAAARLALVAEATGKDPRAFGGHDLLGDLVKYVCPRDSGDGDPIDGCLTKGDFRTTGQSDAQAMAVIALLNGGVTPPADAVNRLTGLQCEDGGFTGILIRSGGWCDSDANSTGLITLALGRAGGHDAAVQKARGYLKKSQLATGAWPSASYLTTGSPASTGWAAQALRALGDDAFADAGLSWLSRHQFPAGGFGFEEEDTESRLFATVPVAVAAAKSDLVALTTKKSDPPTTPPAGDGPDLKKAVAYLTAPKQLIQGRYYESSPGFADYGMTIDGAYALAATGGDDATLRNIVDFLDKGGKDSKGRTIDDYTLIGTKYAGGGSIGKTALLAEAVGRDPRAFGGHDLIAALAKGTCTAKTDTPRQCAAKGNYTYATSVFSQSLGVVAQLRAGEKTAAAEPIAYLKSLQETSGAWPSLIGEKSAPEVDSTAMAAMAVDLLPDAGSQASVSKAIAWLVTQQLEDGGFPGASGNSVNSAALAIQGMSLEGTKYADNIAKARKFLATQQNADGGFNVIKGGQPGSDVRASTQAVGGTTGISFAVLKRDLTGTTPHPIPTPTPTGGTNGGSAGTSSGGGGTPVIVTPGEDSGGTGAAGSTGGSGSGGGPLASTGAQVGTLAAAALVLVLGGWGITRAAKRRRPAPGSEA
;
A
#
# COMPACT_ATOMS: atom_id res chain seq x y z
N MET A 1 34.89 -81.38 19.59
CA MET A 1 33.82 -81.32 18.56
C MET A 1 32.51 -81.79 19.18
N ARG A 2 31.35 -81.34 18.65
CA ARG A 2 30.03 -81.25 19.35
C ARG A 2 30.03 -80.18 20.46
N GLY A 3 28.96 -79.38 20.57
CA GLY A 3 28.74 -78.47 21.71
C GLY A 3 28.30 -77.01 21.44
N LYS A 4 28.25 -76.50 20.20
CA LYS A 4 27.80 -75.10 19.93
C LYS A 4 26.77 -74.90 18.82
N GLY A 5 26.35 -75.95 18.10
CA GLY A 5 25.40 -75.83 16.98
C GLY A 5 23.92 -75.78 17.35
N LEU A 6 23.51 -76.25 18.54
CA LEU A 6 22.10 -76.52 18.84
C LEU A 6 21.35 -75.32 19.46
N LEU A 7 22.03 -74.45 20.22
CA LEU A 7 21.42 -73.29 20.88
C LEU A 7 21.05 -72.16 19.89
N SER A 8 21.76 -72.03 18.76
CA SER A 8 21.49 -70.97 17.79
C SER A 8 20.24 -71.25 16.93
N LEU A 9 19.87 -72.51 16.76
CA LEU A 9 18.67 -72.92 15.99
C LEU A 9 17.38 -72.78 16.80
N ILE A 10 17.43 -72.99 18.12
CA ILE A 10 16.26 -72.82 19.01
C ILE A 10 15.91 -71.33 19.15
N SER A 11 16.90 -70.44 19.26
CA SER A 11 16.66 -68.99 19.33
C SER A 11 16.07 -68.41 18.04
N ALA A 12 16.45 -68.94 16.87
CA ALA A 12 15.91 -68.49 15.58
C ALA A 12 14.45 -68.94 15.38
N ALA A 13 14.08 -70.15 15.82
CA ALA A 13 12.73 -70.68 15.70
C ALA A 13 11.71 -69.97 16.62
N LEU A 14 12.12 -69.54 17.83
CA LEU A 14 11.25 -68.80 18.74
C LEU A 14 10.99 -67.36 18.28
N LEU A 15 11.97 -66.71 17.65
CA LEU A 15 11.79 -65.36 17.08
C LEU A 15 10.89 -65.36 15.84
N THR A 16 10.92 -66.40 15.01
CA THR A 16 9.99 -66.50 13.86
C THR A 16 8.58 -66.87 14.28
N PHE A 17 8.37 -67.74 15.27
CA PHE A 17 7.02 -68.05 15.74
C PHE A 17 6.35 -66.87 16.48
N ALA A 18 7.13 -66.06 17.21
CA ALA A 18 6.62 -64.83 17.82
C ALA A 18 6.19 -63.79 16.76
N ALA A 19 6.92 -63.68 15.66
CA ALA A 19 6.55 -62.82 14.53
C ALA A 19 5.29 -63.32 13.78
N SER A 20 5.04 -64.64 13.75
CA SER A 20 3.87 -65.23 13.09
C SER A 20 2.56 -65.09 13.88
N VAL A 21 2.63 -64.97 15.22
CA VAL A 21 1.43 -64.81 16.07
C VAL A 21 1.04 -63.32 16.26
N ALA A 22 1.97 -62.39 16.00
CA ALA A 22 1.69 -60.95 16.05
C ALA A 22 0.83 -60.43 14.87
N PHE A 23 0.70 -61.19 13.78
CA PHE A 23 -0.06 -60.81 12.58
C PHE A 23 -1.53 -61.31 12.53
N VAL A 24 -2.05 -61.82 13.65
CA VAL A 24 -3.50 -62.09 13.82
C VAL A 24 -4.05 -61.36 15.07
N GLY A 25 -3.43 -60.23 15.43
CA GLY A 25 -4.12 -59.17 16.14
C GLY A 25 -4.84 -58.30 15.11
N GLY A 26 -6.17 -58.38 15.05
CA GLY A 26 -6.94 -57.51 14.15
C GLY A 26 -6.61 -56.05 14.43
N THR A 27 -6.47 -55.26 13.36
CA THR A 27 -6.38 -53.80 13.47
C THR A 27 -7.55 -53.33 14.34
N ALA A 28 -7.25 -52.72 15.49
CA ALA A 28 -8.29 -52.02 16.24
C ALA A 28 -8.91 -50.99 15.28
N PRO A 29 -10.25 -50.91 15.18
CA PRO A 29 -10.86 -49.93 14.29
C PRO A 29 -10.33 -48.55 14.67
N ALA A 30 -9.97 -47.74 13.66
CA ALA A 30 -9.49 -46.38 13.88
C ALA A 30 -10.55 -45.62 14.68
N SER A 31 -10.28 -45.42 15.96
CA SER A 31 -11.12 -44.62 16.82
C SER A 31 -10.73 -43.17 16.59
N ALA A 32 -11.71 -42.34 16.25
CA ALA A 32 -11.54 -40.91 16.23
C ALA A 32 -10.87 -40.43 17.52
N ASP A 33 -9.97 -39.46 17.39
CA ASP A 33 -9.47 -38.72 18.54
C ASP A 33 -10.65 -38.02 19.24
N PRO A 34 -10.59 -37.80 20.56
CA PRO A 34 -11.59 -37.00 21.26
C PRO A 34 -11.70 -35.62 20.61
N ILE A 35 -12.92 -35.22 20.22
CA ILE A 35 -13.20 -33.97 19.49
C ILE A 35 -12.50 -32.74 20.08
N GLU A 36 -12.42 -32.65 21.42
CA GLU A 36 -11.75 -31.56 22.17
C GLU A 36 -10.23 -31.44 21.92
N GLN A 37 -9.58 -32.46 21.35
CA GLN A 37 -8.15 -32.41 20.99
C GLN A 37 -7.90 -31.71 19.65
N CYS A 38 -8.92 -31.66 18.78
CA CYS A 38 -8.87 -30.88 17.56
C CYS A 38 -9.25 -29.42 17.87
N THR A 39 -8.22 -28.57 17.96
CA THR A 39 -8.30 -27.16 18.33
C THR A 39 -7.92 -26.26 17.16
N ALA A 40 -8.02 -24.94 17.33
CA ALA A 40 -7.54 -23.96 16.35
C ALA A 40 -6.04 -24.12 15.97
N THR A 41 -5.27 -24.88 16.75
CA THR A 41 -3.81 -25.06 16.59
C THR A 41 -3.38 -26.53 16.58
N THR A 42 -4.31 -27.49 16.51
CA THR A 42 -4.00 -28.93 16.55
C THR A 42 -5.08 -29.73 15.85
N GLY A 43 -4.71 -30.65 14.94
CA GLY A 43 -5.66 -31.51 14.25
C GLY A 43 -6.65 -30.80 13.31
N ALA A 44 -7.57 -31.58 12.75
CA ALA A 44 -8.72 -31.06 12.00
C ALA A 44 -9.98 -31.89 12.34
N ILE A 45 -11.15 -31.31 12.11
CA ILE A 45 -12.44 -31.99 12.31
C ILE A 45 -13.10 -32.28 10.98
N VAL A 46 -13.71 -33.45 10.85
CA VAL A 46 -14.61 -33.79 9.74
C VAL A 46 -16.04 -33.92 10.25
N ALA A 47 -16.98 -33.40 9.47
CA ALA A 47 -18.41 -33.57 9.64
C ALA A 47 -19.00 -34.36 8.46
N VAL A 48 -19.99 -35.21 8.72
CA VAL A 48 -20.73 -35.93 7.67
C VAL A 48 -22.22 -35.79 7.95
N ASP A 49 -22.96 -35.27 6.96
CA ASP A 49 -24.41 -35.08 7.06
C ASP A 49 -25.16 -36.33 6.60
N PHE A 50 -25.69 -37.08 7.57
CA PHE A 50 -26.61 -38.19 7.30
C PHE A 50 -28.09 -37.75 7.25
N GLY A 51 -28.39 -36.45 7.34
CA GLY A 51 -29.74 -35.88 7.26
C GLY A 51 -30.56 -36.34 6.04
N PRO A 52 -30.00 -36.40 4.81
CA PRO A 52 -30.68 -36.96 3.64
C PRO A 52 -31.17 -38.42 3.80
N PHE A 53 -30.60 -39.15 4.75
CA PHE A 53 -30.95 -40.54 5.09
C PHE A 53 -31.71 -40.67 6.42
N GLY A 54 -32.20 -39.55 6.98
CA GLY A 54 -32.91 -39.50 8.26
C GLY A 54 -31.99 -39.53 9.50
N GLY A 55 -30.68 -39.37 9.31
CA GLY A 55 -29.70 -39.25 10.38
C GLY A 55 -29.50 -37.82 10.88
N LYS A 56 -28.37 -37.59 11.54
CA LYS A 56 -27.89 -36.27 12.00
C LYS A 56 -26.49 -36.02 11.43
N VAL A 57 -25.98 -34.80 11.57
CA VAL A 57 -24.56 -34.51 11.35
C VAL A 57 -23.72 -35.22 12.41
N GLU A 58 -22.83 -36.10 11.98
CA GLU A 58 -21.84 -36.76 12.84
C GLU A 58 -20.47 -36.11 12.66
N ARG A 59 -19.62 -36.18 13.69
CA ARG A 59 -18.28 -35.55 13.70
C ARG A 59 -17.16 -36.57 13.95
N GLY A 60 -15.96 -36.21 13.54
CA GLY A 60 -14.71 -36.93 13.79
C GLY A 60 -13.55 -35.95 13.97
N CYS A 61 -12.54 -36.34 14.74
CA CYS A 61 -11.30 -35.59 14.93
C CYS A 61 -10.12 -36.51 14.61
N ASP A 62 -9.14 -35.95 13.93
CA ASP A 62 -7.80 -36.51 13.75
C ASP A 62 -6.82 -35.41 14.17
N THR A 63 -5.93 -35.71 15.11
CA THR A 63 -4.92 -34.75 15.59
C THR A 63 -3.73 -34.58 14.63
N THR A 64 -3.56 -35.50 13.66
CA THR A 64 -2.43 -35.55 12.71
C THR A 64 -2.83 -35.98 11.27
N PRO A 65 -3.91 -35.43 10.66
CA PRO A 65 -4.37 -35.85 9.33
C PRO A 65 -3.36 -35.47 8.24
N THR A 66 -3.03 -36.39 7.32
CA THR A 66 -2.18 -36.07 6.16
C THR A 66 -2.98 -35.72 4.90
N THR A 67 -4.18 -36.30 4.78
CA THR A 67 -5.15 -36.01 3.70
C THR A 67 -6.56 -35.83 4.26
N GLY A 68 -7.46 -35.22 3.48
CA GLY A 68 -8.89 -35.15 3.77
C GLY A 68 -9.58 -36.52 3.80
N TYR A 69 -9.07 -37.48 3.03
CA TYR A 69 -9.52 -38.87 3.04
C TYR A 69 -9.11 -39.57 4.35
N GLU A 70 -7.87 -39.39 4.80
CA GLU A 70 -7.43 -39.88 6.10
C GLU A 70 -8.18 -39.21 7.25
N LEU A 71 -8.40 -37.90 7.19
CA LEU A 71 -9.22 -37.18 8.18
C LEU A 71 -10.64 -37.79 8.28
N LEU A 72 -11.26 -38.14 7.15
CA LEU A 72 -12.54 -38.86 7.14
C LEU A 72 -12.40 -40.26 7.78
N HIS A 73 -11.38 -41.03 7.40
CA HIS A 73 -11.16 -42.39 7.91
C HIS A 73 -10.83 -42.43 9.40
N THR A 74 -9.74 -41.79 9.81
CA THR A 74 -9.25 -41.67 11.19
C THR A 74 -10.28 -40.97 12.08
N GLY A 75 -11.03 -40.01 11.54
CA GLY A 75 -12.21 -39.41 12.16
C GLY A 75 -13.34 -40.41 12.48
N GLY A 76 -13.19 -41.70 12.20
CA GLY A 76 -14.07 -42.78 12.61
C GLY A 76 -15.22 -43.05 11.63
N PHE A 77 -15.04 -42.66 10.36
CA PHE A 77 -15.99 -42.95 9.29
C PHE A 77 -15.48 -44.10 8.40
N THR A 78 -16.43 -44.85 7.84
CA THR A 78 -16.16 -45.95 6.92
C THR A 78 -16.56 -45.54 5.51
N MET A 79 -15.66 -45.70 4.55
CA MET A 79 -15.89 -45.34 3.15
C MET A 79 -15.92 -46.57 2.26
N GLU A 80 -16.56 -46.43 1.11
CA GLU A 80 -16.46 -47.37 0.00
C GLU A 80 -16.28 -46.57 -1.28
N GLY A 81 -15.26 -46.92 -2.07
CA GLY A 81 -14.98 -46.33 -3.37
C GLY A 81 -15.96 -46.79 -4.47
N THR A 82 -15.65 -46.44 -5.71
CA THR A 82 -16.26 -47.06 -6.88
C THR A 82 -15.39 -48.19 -7.43
N VAL A 83 -15.99 -49.17 -8.11
CA VAL A 83 -15.23 -50.24 -8.80
C VAL A 83 -14.43 -49.68 -9.97
N HIS A 84 -14.96 -48.70 -10.70
CA HIS A 84 -14.31 -48.11 -11.88
C HIS A 84 -13.15 -47.19 -11.51
N ASP A 85 -13.34 -46.27 -10.57
CA ASP A 85 -12.38 -45.19 -10.26
C ASP A 85 -11.66 -45.37 -8.90
N GLY A 86 -12.01 -46.41 -8.14
CA GLY A 86 -11.37 -46.78 -6.87
C GLY A 86 -11.78 -45.94 -5.67
N ASP A 87 -11.06 -46.13 -4.56
CA ASP A 87 -11.34 -45.52 -3.25
C ASP A 87 -11.30 -43.98 -3.24
N GLY A 88 -10.60 -43.37 -4.19
CA GLY A 88 -10.56 -41.91 -4.34
C GLY A 88 -11.91 -41.29 -4.73
N PHE A 89 -12.81 -42.06 -5.34
CA PHE A 89 -14.20 -41.68 -5.61
C PHE A 89 -15.12 -42.29 -4.57
N ILE A 90 -15.27 -41.59 -3.44
CA ILE A 90 -16.11 -42.03 -2.31
C ILE A 90 -17.57 -42.12 -2.77
N CYS A 91 -18.07 -43.35 -2.83
CA CYS A 91 -19.43 -43.67 -3.20
C CYS A 91 -20.35 -43.81 -1.98
N ARG A 92 -19.85 -44.45 -0.89
CA ARG A 92 -20.59 -44.56 0.38
C ARG A 92 -19.79 -44.04 1.56
N ILE A 93 -20.48 -43.46 2.54
CA ILE A 93 -19.94 -43.09 3.85
C ILE A 93 -20.83 -43.66 4.96
N GLY A 94 -20.24 -44.17 6.05
CA GLY A 94 -20.90 -44.58 7.29
C GLY A 94 -20.07 -44.21 8.52
N LYS A 95 -20.56 -44.52 9.73
CA LYS A 95 -19.85 -44.23 10.99
C LYS A 95 -19.56 -45.52 11.76
N GLY A 96 -18.28 -45.79 12.06
CA GLY A 96 -17.87 -47.03 12.74
C GLY A 96 -18.41 -48.29 12.06
N THR A 97 -19.11 -49.15 12.81
CA THR A 97 -19.79 -50.35 12.27
C THR A 97 -21.26 -50.10 11.88
N GLY A 98 -21.68 -48.84 11.73
CA GLY A 98 -23.02 -48.48 11.30
C GLY A 98 -23.23 -48.61 9.78
N THR A 99 -24.49 -48.45 9.34
CA THR A 99 -24.86 -48.48 7.92
C THR A 99 -24.13 -47.41 7.11
N GLN A 100 -23.59 -47.80 5.97
CA GLN A 100 -23.06 -46.88 4.96
C GLN A 100 -24.17 -46.44 4.00
N TYR A 101 -24.11 -45.18 3.56
CA TYR A 101 -25.09 -44.57 2.68
C TYR A 101 -24.44 -43.93 1.43
N PRO A 102 -25.09 -43.97 0.25
CA PRO A 102 -26.35 -44.64 -0.04
C PRO A 102 -26.26 -46.17 0.10
N THR A 103 -27.36 -46.82 0.45
CA THR A 103 -27.39 -48.28 0.58
C THR A 103 -27.24 -48.96 -0.80
N PRO A 104 -26.78 -50.23 -0.87
CA PRO A 104 -26.52 -50.93 -2.13
C PRO A 104 -27.73 -51.09 -3.09
N ASP A 105 -28.96 -50.86 -2.62
CA ASP A 105 -30.18 -50.86 -3.43
C ASP A 105 -30.51 -49.49 -4.05
N LYS A 106 -29.65 -48.48 -3.83
CA LYS A 106 -29.82 -47.09 -4.28
C LYS A 106 -28.69 -46.64 -5.21
N GLU A 107 -27.48 -47.08 -4.90
CA GLU A 107 -26.29 -46.91 -5.73
C GLU A 107 -25.50 -48.23 -5.63
N GLU A 108 -25.02 -48.76 -6.74
CA GLU A 108 -24.26 -50.01 -6.79
C GLU A 108 -22.76 -49.78 -6.53
N CYS A 109 -22.27 -48.55 -6.74
CA CYS A 109 -20.86 -48.14 -6.68
C CYS A 109 -19.98 -48.79 -7.76
N VAL A 110 -20.56 -49.11 -8.91
CA VAL A 110 -19.79 -49.63 -10.05
C VAL A 110 -19.10 -48.50 -10.82
N LEU A 111 -19.83 -47.42 -11.09
CA LEU A 111 -19.39 -46.27 -11.88
C LEU A 111 -19.28 -45.00 -11.00
N THR A 112 -18.74 -43.94 -11.58
CA THR A 112 -18.72 -42.59 -10.99
C THR A 112 -20.15 -42.15 -10.61
N PRO A 113 -20.38 -41.63 -9.39
CA PRO A 113 -21.69 -41.17 -8.95
C PRO A 113 -22.28 -40.08 -9.86
N GLN A 114 -23.61 -40.04 -9.98
CA GLN A 114 -24.29 -39.05 -10.80
C GLN A 114 -24.20 -37.65 -10.17
N ALA A 115 -24.03 -36.61 -10.99
CA ALA A 115 -23.92 -35.21 -10.54
C ALA A 115 -25.13 -34.70 -9.72
N THR A 116 -26.26 -35.41 -9.73
CA THR A 116 -27.46 -35.10 -8.94
C THR A 116 -27.53 -35.80 -7.58
N ALA A 117 -26.64 -36.76 -7.30
CA ALA A 117 -26.70 -37.61 -6.10
C ALA A 117 -25.32 -38.21 -5.77
N TYR A 118 -24.45 -37.42 -5.12
CA TYR A 118 -23.13 -37.84 -4.69
C TYR A 118 -22.72 -37.21 -3.36
N TRP A 119 -21.62 -37.70 -2.77
CA TRP A 119 -21.01 -37.10 -1.59
C TRP A 119 -20.17 -35.87 -1.99
N SER A 120 -20.77 -34.69 -1.85
CA SER A 120 -20.10 -33.40 -2.05
C SER A 120 -19.16 -33.07 -0.89
N TYR A 121 -18.02 -32.44 -1.20
CA TYR A 121 -16.93 -32.21 -0.25
C TYR A 121 -16.65 -30.71 -0.05
N TRP A 122 -16.65 -30.30 1.21
CA TRP A 122 -16.60 -28.90 1.63
C TRP A 122 -15.52 -28.68 2.69
N ILE A 123 -14.93 -27.49 2.71
CA ILE A 123 -13.81 -27.13 3.58
C ILE A 123 -14.02 -25.74 4.19
N ALA A 124 -13.49 -25.52 5.39
CA ALA A 124 -13.35 -24.20 5.99
C ALA A 124 -12.17 -24.16 6.99
N SER A 125 -11.25 -23.21 6.79
CA SER A 125 -10.11 -22.98 7.68
C SER A 125 -10.49 -22.16 8.94
N PRO A 126 -9.61 -22.03 9.96
CA PRO A 126 -9.85 -21.16 11.11
C PRO A 126 -10.26 -19.73 10.72
N GLY A 127 -11.31 -19.22 11.35
CA GLY A 127 -11.88 -17.89 11.13
C GLY A 127 -12.96 -17.82 10.02
N GLN A 128 -12.99 -18.78 9.08
CA GLN A 128 -14.00 -18.83 8.03
C GLN A 128 -15.36 -19.25 8.59
N LYS A 129 -16.41 -18.50 8.20
CA LYS A 129 -17.80 -18.66 8.66
C LYS A 129 -18.70 -19.38 7.66
N ASN A 130 -18.23 -19.49 6.42
CA ASN A 130 -18.95 -20.11 5.32
C ASN A 130 -18.19 -21.33 4.80
N TRP A 131 -18.92 -22.34 4.34
CA TRP A 131 -18.35 -23.51 3.68
C TRP A 131 -17.90 -23.16 2.27
N THR A 132 -16.72 -23.65 1.90
CA THR A 132 -16.15 -23.55 0.56
C THR A 132 -16.22 -24.92 -0.09
N TYR A 133 -16.74 -25.03 -1.32
CA TYR A 133 -16.67 -26.30 -2.05
C TYR A 133 -15.20 -26.62 -2.36
N SER A 134 -14.76 -27.84 -2.10
CA SER A 134 -13.34 -28.18 -2.23
C SER A 134 -12.91 -28.19 -3.70
N PRO A 135 -11.88 -27.42 -4.11
CA PRO A 135 -11.30 -27.52 -5.45
C PRO A 135 -10.46 -28.79 -5.63
N LEU A 136 -10.20 -29.52 -4.53
CA LEU A 136 -9.42 -30.77 -4.51
C LEU A 136 -10.28 -31.95 -4.04
N GLY A 137 -10.04 -33.12 -4.64
CA GLY A 137 -10.50 -34.39 -4.06
C GLY A 137 -9.83 -34.64 -2.70
N ALA A 138 -10.50 -35.40 -1.82
CA ALA A 138 -10.07 -35.61 -0.44
C ALA A 138 -8.68 -36.28 -0.30
N MET A 139 -8.25 -37.04 -1.30
CA MET A 139 -6.89 -37.61 -1.37
C MET A 139 -5.79 -36.56 -1.63
N ALA A 140 -6.13 -35.42 -2.24
CA ALA A 140 -5.17 -34.38 -2.64
C ALA A 140 -5.16 -33.17 -1.69
N ARG A 141 -6.25 -32.93 -0.93
CA ARG A 141 -6.28 -31.90 0.11
C ARG A 141 -5.51 -32.37 1.35
N THR A 142 -4.55 -31.58 1.81
CA THR A 142 -3.92 -31.71 3.13
C THR A 142 -4.58 -30.76 4.14
N PRO A 143 -5.28 -31.26 5.18
CA PRO A 143 -5.86 -30.42 6.24
C PRO A 143 -4.78 -29.73 7.08
N LYS A 144 -5.04 -28.47 7.44
CA LYS A 144 -4.20 -27.67 8.35
C LYS A 144 -4.79 -27.71 9.76
N ALA A 145 -3.98 -27.34 10.74
CA ALA A 145 -4.42 -27.24 12.13
C ALA A 145 -5.63 -26.30 12.28
N GLY A 146 -6.72 -26.79 12.87
CA GLY A 146 -7.98 -26.08 13.05
C GLY A 146 -8.88 -26.01 11.82
N ASP A 147 -8.52 -26.66 10.70
CA ASP A 147 -9.45 -26.83 9.58
C ASP A 147 -10.68 -27.66 10.00
N VAL A 148 -11.81 -27.38 9.35
CA VAL A 148 -12.97 -28.26 9.33
C VAL A 148 -13.32 -28.66 7.91
N ASP A 149 -13.66 -29.93 7.73
CA ASP A 149 -14.13 -30.52 6.49
C ASP A 149 -15.57 -31.02 6.66
N ALA A 150 -16.37 -31.01 5.60
CA ALA A 150 -17.74 -31.51 5.61
C ALA A 150 -18.08 -32.32 4.36
N TRP A 151 -18.86 -33.38 4.56
CA TRP A 151 -19.41 -34.24 3.51
C TRP A 151 -20.94 -34.19 3.55
N VAL A 152 -21.56 -33.87 2.42
CA VAL A 152 -23.02 -33.75 2.29
C VAL A 152 -23.49 -34.51 1.05
N PHE A 153 -24.53 -35.35 1.21
CA PHE A 153 -25.06 -36.12 0.09
C PHE A 153 -26.14 -35.33 -0.67
N GLY A 154 -25.94 -35.15 -1.98
CA GLY A 154 -26.88 -34.44 -2.85
C GLY A 154 -26.29 -34.13 -4.22
N GLY A 155 -26.97 -33.26 -4.98
CA GLY A 155 -26.42 -32.68 -6.20
C GLY A 155 -25.90 -31.27 -5.95
N THR A 156 -24.78 -30.91 -6.58
CA THR A 156 -24.30 -29.52 -6.66
C THR A 156 -24.12 -29.13 -8.14
N ASP A 157 -24.06 -27.84 -8.39
CA ASP A 157 -23.48 -27.29 -9.61
C ASP A 157 -21.95 -27.42 -9.59
N VAL A 158 -21.33 -27.25 -10.77
CA VAL A 158 -19.87 -27.39 -10.96
C VAL A 158 -19.06 -26.42 -10.09
N GLY A 159 -19.64 -25.29 -9.68
CA GLY A 159 -19.00 -24.30 -8.79
C GLY A 159 -19.37 -24.42 -7.31
N GLY A 160 -20.18 -25.42 -6.90
CA GLY A 160 -20.61 -25.58 -5.51
C GLY A 160 -21.37 -24.38 -4.94
N THR A 161 -22.12 -23.64 -5.77
CA THR A 161 -22.99 -22.54 -5.31
C THR A 161 -24.33 -23.05 -4.74
N SER A 162 -24.66 -24.30 -5.03
CA SER A 162 -25.81 -25.07 -4.54
C SER A 162 -25.36 -26.35 -3.81
N GLY A 163 -26.26 -26.96 -3.04
CA GLY A 163 -25.98 -28.19 -2.27
C GLY A 163 -25.04 -28.03 -1.06
N LYS A 164 -24.74 -26.79 -0.66
CA LYS A 164 -23.91 -26.48 0.52
C LYS A 164 -24.47 -27.02 1.84
N PRO A 165 -23.62 -27.31 2.85
CA PRO A 165 -24.08 -27.76 4.15
C PRO A 165 -25.08 -26.80 4.81
N THR A 166 -26.07 -27.36 5.50
CA THR A 166 -27.11 -26.58 6.20
C THR A 166 -26.68 -26.13 7.60
N PHE A 167 -25.55 -26.65 8.08
CA PHE A 167 -24.84 -26.25 9.30
C PHE A 167 -23.63 -25.39 8.94
N SER A 168 -23.13 -24.59 9.88
CA SER A 168 -21.95 -23.75 9.75
C SER A 168 -20.64 -24.46 10.12
N PRO A 169 -19.48 -23.97 9.67
CA PRO A 169 -18.17 -24.42 10.13
C PRO A 169 -18.04 -24.40 11.66
N ASP A 170 -18.50 -23.33 12.31
CA ASP A 170 -18.32 -23.14 13.76
C ASP A 170 -19.16 -24.09 14.63
N GLU A 171 -20.33 -24.54 14.15
CA GLU A 171 -21.15 -25.55 14.82
C GLU A 171 -20.46 -26.92 14.91
N VAL A 172 -19.57 -27.25 13.96
CA VAL A 172 -18.87 -28.53 13.97
C VAL A 172 -17.52 -28.49 14.69
N ARG A 173 -16.94 -27.32 14.93
CA ARG A 173 -15.72 -27.16 15.75
C ARG A 173 -15.92 -27.69 17.17
N ALA A 174 -14.83 -28.08 17.84
CA ALA A 174 -14.88 -28.79 19.11
C ALA A 174 -15.77 -28.11 20.18
N GLY A 175 -15.52 -26.82 20.43
CA GLY A 175 -16.28 -26.01 21.38
C GLY A 175 -17.59 -25.39 20.85
N GLY A 176 -18.05 -25.72 19.63
CA GLY A 176 -19.30 -25.21 19.06
C GLY A 176 -19.36 -23.67 18.93
N GLY A 177 -18.25 -23.04 18.52
CA GLY A 177 -18.14 -21.59 18.45
C GLY A 177 -16.98 -21.11 17.58
N THR A 178 -16.95 -19.81 17.32
CA THR A 178 -16.00 -19.14 16.42
C THR A 178 -14.55 -19.38 16.82
N THR A 179 -13.75 -19.96 15.94
CA THR A 179 -12.28 -19.81 16.02
C THR A 179 -11.87 -18.38 15.73
N PRO A 180 -10.93 -17.79 16.48
CA PRO A 180 -10.31 -16.52 16.10
C PRO A 180 -9.65 -16.62 14.72
N ASP A 181 -9.64 -15.51 13.98
CA ASP A 181 -8.81 -15.39 12.78
C ASP A 181 -7.33 -15.69 13.13
N PRO A 182 -6.58 -16.39 12.25
CA PRO A 182 -5.14 -16.55 12.41
C PRO A 182 -4.47 -15.18 12.57
N THR A 183 -3.68 -15.02 13.64
CA THR A 183 -2.97 -13.77 13.90
C THR A 183 -2.03 -13.43 12.75
N VAL A 184 -2.13 -12.22 12.21
CA VAL A 184 -1.24 -11.75 11.14
C VAL A 184 0.21 -11.74 11.67
N PRO A 185 1.16 -12.44 11.01
CA PRO A 185 2.56 -12.44 11.45
C PRO A 185 3.16 -11.03 11.48
N THR A 186 3.88 -10.72 12.56
CA THR A 186 4.60 -9.43 12.70
C THR A 186 6.02 -9.47 12.15
N ALA A 187 6.57 -10.66 11.96
CA ALA A 187 7.88 -10.92 11.37
C ALA A 187 7.77 -12.03 10.31
N PRO A 188 8.62 -12.03 9.27
CA PRO A 188 8.62 -13.07 8.23
C PRO A 188 9.19 -14.40 8.74
N PRO A 189 9.04 -15.50 7.97
CA PRO A 189 9.73 -16.76 8.23
C PRO A 189 11.26 -16.60 8.24
N THR A 190 11.93 -17.36 9.11
CA THR A 190 13.40 -17.40 9.16
C THR A 190 13.98 -18.14 7.96
N VAL A 191 14.37 -17.39 6.92
CA VAL A 191 14.99 -17.92 5.71
C VAL A 191 16.50 -17.63 5.66
N PRO A 192 17.30 -18.38 4.87
CA PRO A 192 18.68 -18.02 4.57
C PRO A 192 18.79 -16.62 3.93
N ALA A 193 19.97 -16.00 3.97
CA ALA A 193 20.22 -14.82 3.15
C ALA A 193 20.29 -15.22 1.66
N GLY A 194 19.67 -14.42 0.79
CA GLY A 194 19.61 -14.65 -0.65
C GLY A 194 19.29 -13.37 -1.40
N LYS A 195 19.74 -13.26 -2.66
CA LYS A 195 19.47 -12.12 -3.53
C LYS A 195 19.39 -12.59 -4.98
N VAL A 196 18.28 -12.27 -5.65
CA VAL A 196 18.11 -12.51 -7.10
C VAL A 196 19.13 -11.71 -7.90
N ASP A 197 19.75 -12.36 -8.90
CA ASP A 197 20.57 -11.70 -9.91
C ASP A 197 19.65 -11.06 -10.96
N ALA A 198 19.17 -9.84 -10.64
CA ALA A 198 18.34 -9.07 -11.55
C ALA A 198 19.03 -8.79 -12.91
N PRO A 199 20.34 -8.43 -12.98
CA PRO A 199 21.06 -8.36 -14.25
C PRO A 199 20.98 -9.63 -15.11
N ALA A 200 21.13 -10.82 -14.51
CA ALA A 200 21.00 -12.08 -15.25
C ALA A 200 19.57 -12.31 -15.77
N ALA A 201 18.55 -12.05 -14.95
CA ALA A 201 17.15 -12.14 -15.38
C ALA A 201 16.83 -11.17 -16.53
N ILE A 202 17.30 -9.93 -16.45
CA ILE A 202 17.14 -8.90 -17.48
C ILE A 202 17.90 -9.26 -18.77
N HIS A 203 19.10 -9.80 -18.66
CA HIS A 203 19.86 -10.31 -19.81
C HIS A 203 19.12 -11.46 -20.50
N TRP A 204 18.58 -12.40 -19.73
CA TRP A 204 17.78 -13.52 -20.25
C TRP A 204 16.50 -13.04 -20.97
N ILE A 205 15.76 -12.11 -20.38
CA ILE A 205 14.57 -11.49 -21.01
C ILE A 205 14.96 -10.80 -22.31
N THR A 206 16.06 -10.04 -22.32
CA THR A 206 16.57 -9.37 -23.53
C THR A 206 16.90 -10.39 -24.63
N GLY A 207 17.46 -11.54 -24.27
CA GLY A 207 17.76 -12.65 -25.18
C GLY A 207 16.52 -13.36 -25.77
N LYS A 208 15.31 -13.11 -25.24
CA LYS A 208 14.04 -13.62 -25.79
C LYS A 208 13.40 -12.68 -26.82
N LEU A 209 13.96 -11.49 -27.05
CA LEU A 209 13.48 -10.56 -28.08
C LEU A 209 14.06 -10.91 -29.45
N THR A 210 13.23 -11.48 -30.33
CA THR A 210 13.53 -11.59 -31.76
C THR A 210 13.69 -10.18 -32.35
N ASP A 211 14.75 -10.00 -33.14
CA ASP A 211 15.22 -8.72 -33.68
C ASP A 211 15.43 -7.61 -32.63
N GLY A 212 15.43 -7.94 -31.33
CA GLY A 212 15.47 -6.98 -30.23
C GLY A 212 14.18 -6.18 -30.02
N GLU A 213 13.04 -6.61 -30.57
CA GLU A 213 11.78 -5.84 -30.54
C GLU A 213 10.52 -6.62 -30.13
N ARG A 214 10.51 -7.95 -30.25
CA ARG A 214 9.30 -8.74 -29.96
C ARG A 214 9.62 -10.13 -29.46
N VAL A 215 8.78 -10.68 -28.59
CA VAL A 215 8.82 -12.12 -28.27
C VAL A 215 8.10 -12.89 -29.37
N VAL A 216 8.63 -14.05 -29.75
CA VAL A 216 8.03 -15.01 -30.67
C VAL A 216 8.11 -16.38 -30.00
N ASP A 217 7.01 -17.13 -29.98
CA ASP A 217 6.99 -18.47 -29.39
C ASP A 217 7.76 -19.48 -30.27
N ASP A 218 8.32 -20.52 -29.66
CA ASP A 218 9.14 -21.50 -30.37
C ASP A 218 8.35 -22.18 -31.50
N GLY A 219 8.83 -22.03 -32.74
CA GLY A 219 8.17 -22.54 -33.95
C GLY A 219 7.10 -21.62 -34.56
N ALA A 220 6.76 -20.50 -33.92
CA ALA A 220 5.87 -19.49 -34.47
C ALA A 220 6.62 -18.47 -35.35
N THR A 221 5.88 -17.77 -36.21
CA THR A 221 6.37 -16.57 -36.93
C THR A 221 5.63 -15.29 -36.53
N ALA A 222 4.51 -15.43 -35.82
CA ALA A 222 3.72 -14.31 -35.31
C ALA A 222 4.31 -13.80 -33.99
N PRO A 223 4.24 -12.48 -33.72
CA PRO A 223 4.60 -11.93 -32.41
C PRO A 223 3.67 -12.45 -31.31
N ASN A 224 4.25 -12.73 -30.14
CA ASN A 224 3.51 -12.88 -28.90
C ASN A 224 3.45 -11.50 -28.22
N HIS A 225 2.38 -10.73 -28.47
CA HIS A 225 2.24 -9.37 -27.95
C HIS A 225 2.21 -9.33 -26.42
N PHE A 226 1.53 -10.29 -25.79
CA PHE A 226 1.47 -10.43 -24.34
C PHE A 226 2.87 -10.54 -23.73
N LEU A 227 3.66 -11.54 -24.13
CA LEU A 227 5.04 -11.70 -23.64
C LEU A 227 5.96 -10.53 -24.05
N THR A 228 5.64 -9.82 -25.14
CA THR A 228 6.35 -8.59 -25.51
C THR A 228 6.03 -7.44 -24.53
N THR A 229 4.78 -7.28 -24.08
CA THR A 229 4.44 -6.29 -23.03
C THR A 229 5.10 -6.62 -21.68
N GLU A 230 5.08 -7.89 -21.27
CA GLU A 230 5.74 -8.36 -20.04
C GLU A 230 7.26 -8.11 -20.10
N ALA A 231 7.91 -8.36 -21.26
CA ALA A 231 9.32 -8.05 -21.47
C ALA A 231 9.62 -6.54 -21.31
N VAL A 232 8.75 -5.65 -21.81
CA VAL A 232 8.90 -4.20 -21.62
C VAL A 232 8.84 -3.82 -20.14
N PHE A 233 7.90 -4.36 -19.36
CA PHE A 233 7.79 -4.04 -17.93
C PHE A 233 9.06 -4.39 -17.15
N ALA A 234 9.60 -5.60 -17.35
CA ALA A 234 10.86 -5.98 -16.71
C ALA A 234 12.02 -5.09 -17.15
N LEU A 235 12.16 -4.83 -18.46
CA LEU A 235 13.25 -4.00 -18.98
C LEU A 235 13.22 -2.56 -18.44
N VAL A 236 12.03 -1.94 -18.34
CA VAL A 236 11.85 -0.60 -17.75
C VAL A 236 12.15 -0.60 -16.25
N SER A 237 11.78 -1.66 -15.52
CA SER A 237 12.04 -1.75 -14.08
C SER A 237 13.54 -1.74 -13.73
N ALA A 238 14.40 -2.24 -14.61
CA ALA A 238 15.85 -2.25 -14.45
C ALA A 238 16.53 -1.01 -15.03
N ASP A 239 16.06 -0.50 -16.17
CA ASP A 239 16.48 0.79 -16.75
C ASP A 239 15.28 1.48 -17.41
N PRO A 240 14.74 2.57 -16.82
CA PRO A 240 13.66 3.36 -17.41
C PRO A 240 13.97 3.99 -18.78
N LYS A 241 15.24 3.92 -19.24
CA LYS A 241 15.68 4.37 -20.57
C LYS A 241 16.12 3.22 -21.48
N SER A 242 15.83 1.97 -21.10
CA SER A 242 16.25 0.76 -21.81
C SER A 242 15.97 0.85 -23.32
N PRO A 243 17.01 0.83 -24.18
CA PRO A 243 16.81 0.87 -25.63
C PRO A 243 16.01 -0.31 -26.17
N ALA A 244 16.13 -1.49 -25.53
CA ALA A 244 15.35 -2.67 -25.87
C ALA A 244 13.87 -2.49 -25.51
N ALA A 245 13.56 -1.96 -24.32
CA ALA A 245 12.18 -1.63 -23.93
C ALA A 245 11.56 -0.62 -24.91
N LYS A 246 12.32 0.44 -25.26
CA LYS A 246 11.87 1.44 -26.21
C LYS A 246 11.60 0.83 -27.59
N LYS A 247 12.50 -0.01 -28.11
CA LYS A 247 12.32 -0.66 -29.41
C LYS A 247 11.10 -1.59 -29.42
N ALA A 248 10.89 -2.37 -28.34
CA ALA A 248 9.72 -3.23 -28.23
C ALA A 248 8.40 -2.42 -28.10
N ALA A 249 8.41 -1.32 -27.35
CA ALA A 249 7.27 -0.40 -27.31
C ALA A 249 7.06 0.33 -28.65
N ASP A 250 8.11 0.62 -29.43
CA ASP A 250 8.00 1.17 -30.78
C ASP A 250 7.34 0.16 -31.75
N PHE A 251 7.71 -1.12 -31.66
CA PHE A 251 7.06 -2.22 -32.40
C PHE A 251 5.57 -2.34 -32.04
N LEU A 252 5.26 -2.45 -30.74
CA LEU A 252 3.89 -2.54 -30.24
C LEU A 252 3.05 -1.31 -30.64
N ALA A 253 3.64 -0.11 -30.66
CA ALA A 253 2.95 1.14 -31.03
C ALA A 253 2.70 1.32 -32.52
N THR A 254 3.03 0.34 -33.37
CA THR A 254 2.61 0.38 -34.78
C THR A 254 1.13 -0.02 -34.90
N PRO A 255 0.31 0.64 -35.75
CA PRO A 255 -1.12 0.37 -35.83
C PRO A 255 -1.45 -1.11 -36.05
N ALA A 256 -0.72 -1.79 -36.94
CA ALA A 256 -0.94 -3.21 -37.21
C ALA A 256 -0.72 -4.13 -35.99
N GLN A 257 0.15 -3.76 -35.04
CA GLN A 257 0.42 -4.56 -33.84
C GLN A 257 -0.54 -4.20 -32.70
N THR A 258 -0.89 -2.92 -32.54
CA THR A 258 -1.97 -2.51 -31.62
C THR A 258 -3.32 -3.10 -32.06
N ASP A 259 -3.66 -3.03 -33.35
CA ASP A 259 -4.89 -3.61 -33.90
C ASP A 259 -4.94 -5.12 -33.67
N ALA A 260 -3.86 -5.84 -34.00
CA ALA A 260 -3.81 -7.30 -33.85
C ALA A 260 -3.93 -7.78 -32.40
N TYR A 261 -3.46 -6.99 -31.43
CA TYR A 261 -3.49 -7.39 -30.01
C TYR A 261 -4.73 -6.87 -29.28
N ALA A 262 -5.01 -5.57 -29.38
CA ALA A 262 -6.07 -4.91 -28.63
C ALA A 262 -7.39 -4.78 -29.40
N TYR A 263 -7.42 -4.93 -30.73
CA TYR A 263 -8.64 -4.79 -31.54
C TYR A 263 -8.86 -5.97 -32.51
N PRO A 264 -8.91 -7.22 -32.02
CA PRO A 264 -9.04 -8.41 -32.87
C PRO A 264 -10.35 -8.46 -33.67
N ALA A 265 -11.39 -7.72 -33.25
CA ALA A 265 -12.63 -7.52 -33.99
C ALA A 265 -12.52 -6.49 -35.15
N GLY A 266 -11.34 -5.91 -35.36
CA GLY A 266 -11.06 -4.82 -36.29
C GLY A 266 -10.94 -3.47 -35.58
N LYS A 267 -10.18 -2.54 -36.19
CA LYS A 267 -9.78 -1.23 -35.63
C LYS A 267 -10.91 -0.34 -35.07
N ASP A 268 -12.14 -0.46 -35.56
CA ASP A 268 -13.29 0.34 -35.08
C ASP A 268 -14.16 -0.44 -34.07
N GLY A 269 -13.69 -1.61 -33.64
CA GLY A 269 -14.39 -2.54 -32.77
C GLY A 269 -14.26 -2.21 -31.27
N ILE A 270 -14.76 -3.14 -30.46
CA ILE A 270 -14.56 -3.13 -29.01
C ILE A 270 -13.15 -3.64 -28.73
N PRO A 271 -12.35 -2.98 -27.88
CA PRO A 271 -11.03 -3.47 -27.52
C PRO A 271 -11.13 -4.74 -26.67
N ASP A 272 -10.12 -5.60 -26.80
CA ASP A 272 -9.71 -6.44 -25.68
C ASP A 272 -9.14 -5.51 -24.59
N ALA A 273 -9.87 -5.34 -23.49
CA ALA A 273 -9.50 -4.41 -22.43
C ALA A 273 -8.21 -4.83 -21.71
N THR A 274 -7.92 -6.13 -21.66
CA THR A 274 -6.72 -6.71 -21.06
C THR A 274 -5.46 -6.31 -21.85
N ALA A 275 -5.53 -6.40 -23.17
CA ALA A 275 -4.49 -5.95 -24.09
C ALA A 275 -4.38 -4.42 -24.11
N ALA A 276 -5.50 -3.69 -24.17
CA ALA A 276 -5.50 -2.23 -24.15
C ALA A 276 -4.87 -1.66 -22.87
N ALA A 277 -5.17 -2.23 -21.70
CA ALA A 277 -4.54 -1.87 -20.44
C ALA A 277 -3.02 -2.13 -20.44
N ARG A 278 -2.57 -3.30 -20.91
CA ARG A 278 -1.13 -3.61 -21.00
C ARG A 278 -0.41 -2.69 -21.98
N LEU A 279 -1.00 -2.36 -23.13
CA LEU A 279 -0.44 -1.39 -24.08
C LEU A 279 -0.38 0.04 -23.52
N ALA A 280 -1.40 0.47 -22.77
CA ALA A 280 -1.41 1.77 -22.10
C ALA A 280 -0.33 1.88 -21.01
N LEU A 281 -0.12 0.80 -20.23
CA LEU A 281 0.98 0.70 -19.26
C LEU A 281 2.34 0.73 -19.97
N VAL A 282 2.51 0.00 -21.08
CA VAL A 282 3.73 0.07 -21.92
C VAL A 282 3.98 1.50 -22.43
N ALA A 283 2.93 2.24 -22.77
CA ALA A 283 3.06 3.62 -23.22
C ALA A 283 3.62 4.53 -22.10
N GLU A 284 2.99 4.54 -20.92
CA GLU A 284 3.43 5.34 -19.77
C GLU A 284 4.85 4.94 -19.29
N ALA A 285 5.13 3.63 -19.25
CA ALA A 285 6.43 3.06 -18.87
C ALA A 285 7.57 3.45 -19.82
N THR A 286 7.28 3.75 -21.09
CA THR A 286 8.28 4.11 -22.12
C THR A 286 8.19 5.56 -22.62
N GLY A 287 7.29 6.37 -22.04
CA GLY A 287 7.13 7.80 -22.37
C GLY A 287 6.45 8.06 -23.70
N LYS A 288 5.60 7.13 -24.15
CA LYS A 288 4.65 7.31 -25.26
C LYS A 288 3.31 7.80 -24.71
N ASP A 289 2.47 8.33 -25.59
CA ASP A 289 1.12 8.74 -25.24
C ASP A 289 0.14 7.55 -25.35
N PRO A 290 -0.46 7.06 -24.25
CA PRO A 290 -1.48 6.01 -24.32
C PRO A 290 -2.77 6.45 -25.01
N ARG A 291 -2.96 7.77 -25.26
CA ARG A 291 -4.10 8.31 -26.02
C ARG A 291 -3.91 8.33 -27.54
N ALA A 292 -2.73 7.97 -28.01
CA ALA A 292 -2.38 7.92 -29.44
C ALA A 292 -1.60 6.65 -29.81
N PHE A 293 -1.59 5.64 -28.94
CA PHE A 293 -0.76 4.45 -29.08
C PHE A 293 -1.32 3.54 -30.20
N GLY A 294 -0.54 3.28 -31.25
CA GLY A 294 -1.04 2.61 -32.46
C GLY A 294 -2.11 3.38 -33.23
N GLY A 295 -2.37 4.66 -32.89
CA GLY A 295 -3.49 5.44 -33.41
C GLY A 295 -4.78 5.38 -32.59
N HIS A 296 -4.76 4.76 -31.40
CA HIS A 296 -5.93 4.57 -30.53
C HIS A 296 -5.84 5.36 -29.22
N ASP A 297 -7.00 5.74 -28.67
CA ASP A 297 -7.11 6.29 -27.31
C ASP A 297 -7.42 5.18 -26.30
N LEU A 298 -6.40 4.39 -25.96
CA LEU A 298 -6.54 3.19 -25.11
C LEU A 298 -7.21 3.52 -23.76
N LEU A 299 -6.91 4.69 -23.18
CA LEU A 299 -7.51 5.13 -21.92
C LEU A 299 -8.97 5.58 -22.10
N GLY A 300 -9.28 6.26 -23.20
CA GLY A 300 -10.64 6.64 -23.56
C GLY A 300 -11.52 5.42 -23.80
N ASP A 301 -11.02 4.42 -24.53
CA ASP A 301 -11.77 3.20 -24.83
C ASP A 301 -11.94 2.32 -23.58
N LEU A 302 -10.95 2.22 -22.67
CA LEU A 302 -11.14 1.57 -21.36
C LEU A 302 -12.29 2.20 -20.57
N VAL A 303 -12.38 3.53 -20.50
CA VAL A 303 -13.51 4.22 -19.80
C VAL A 303 -14.84 3.99 -20.52
N LYS A 304 -14.84 4.03 -21.85
CA LYS A 304 -16.03 3.90 -22.70
C LYS A 304 -16.67 2.52 -22.65
N TYR A 305 -15.87 1.46 -22.46
CA TYR A 305 -16.34 0.08 -22.44
C TYR A 305 -16.33 -0.54 -21.02
N VAL A 306 -16.65 0.24 -19.99
CA VAL A 306 -17.05 -0.30 -18.68
C VAL A 306 -18.48 -0.82 -18.72
N CYS A 307 -18.70 -2.00 -18.14
CA CYS A 307 -19.99 -2.66 -18.07
C CYS A 307 -20.98 -1.86 -17.20
N PRO A 308 -22.13 -1.41 -17.74
CA PRO A 308 -23.02 -0.47 -17.05
C PRO A 308 -24.00 -1.14 -16.06
N ARG A 309 -24.16 -2.47 -16.14
CA ARG A 309 -25.11 -3.28 -15.37
C ARG A 309 -24.69 -4.75 -15.32
N ASP A 310 -25.31 -5.51 -14.44
CA ASP A 310 -25.02 -6.93 -14.24
C ASP A 310 -25.61 -7.79 -15.37
N SER A 311 -24.96 -8.93 -15.64
CA SER A 311 -25.40 -9.86 -16.67
C SER A 311 -26.63 -10.65 -16.22
N GLY A 312 -27.77 -10.38 -16.86
CA GLY A 312 -29.11 -10.86 -16.46
C GLY A 312 -30.08 -9.71 -16.20
N ASP A 313 -29.58 -8.52 -15.86
CA ASP A 313 -30.39 -7.31 -15.69
C ASP A 313 -30.66 -6.67 -17.06
N GLY A 314 -31.64 -7.21 -17.78
CA GLY A 314 -31.99 -6.81 -19.15
C GLY A 314 -31.12 -7.49 -20.22
N ASP A 315 -31.15 -6.97 -21.45
CA ASP A 315 -30.55 -7.60 -22.63
C ASP A 315 -29.06 -7.93 -22.42
N PRO A 316 -28.55 -9.13 -22.77
CA PRO A 316 -27.15 -9.48 -22.60
C PRO A 316 -26.20 -8.49 -23.29
N ILE A 317 -25.25 -7.94 -22.53
CA ILE A 317 -24.12 -7.19 -23.09
C ILE A 317 -22.96 -8.19 -23.20
N ASP A 318 -22.59 -8.53 -24.43
CA ASP A 318 -21.47 -9.42 -24.71
C ASP A 318 -20.17 -8.93 -24.05
N GLY A 319 -19.38 -9.82 -23.46
CA GLY A 319 -18.17 -9.48 -22.71
C GLY A 319 -18.39 -8.77 -21.36
N CYS A 320 -19.61 -8.70 -20.83
CA CYS A 320 -19.91 -8.15 -19.49
C CYS A 320 -20.47 -9.22 -18.54
N LEU A 321 -19.95 -9.24 -17.30
CA LEU A 321 -20.42 -10.11 -16.22
C LEU A 321 -21.15 -9.32 -15.12
N THR A 322 -20.53 -8.25 -14.63
CA THR A 322 -20.98 -7.41 -13.51
C THR A 322 -20.79 -5.93 -13.86
N LYS A 323 -21.59 -5.05 -13.25
CA LYS A 323 -21.39 -3.60 -13.31
C LYS A 323 -19.99 -3.23 -12.82
N GLY A 324 -19.30 -2.37 -13.57
CA GLY A 324 -17.93 -1.94 -13.27
C GLY A 324 -16.82 -2.81 -13.86
N ASP A 325 -17.12 -4.02 -14.38
CA ASP A 325 -16.13 -4.78 -15.14
C ASP A 325 -15.68 -3.98 -16.38
N PHE A 326 -14.39 -3.96 -16.69
CA PHE A 326 -13.93 -3.57 -18.03
C PHE A 326 -14.30 -4.71 -18.99
N ARG A 327 -15.04 -4.38 -20.05
CA ARG A 327 -15.58 -5.38 -20.99
C ARG A 327 -14.48 -6.27 -21.57
N THR A 328 -14.75 -7.57 -21.71
CA THR A 328 -13.82 -8.62 -22.18
C THR A 328 -12.64 -8.98 -21.28
N THR A 329 -12.42 -8.32 -20.13
CA THR A 329 -11.26 -8.63 -19.27
C THR A 329 -11.22 -10.07 -18.75
N GLY A 330 -12.36 -10.58 -18.27
CA GLY A 330 -12.54 -11.96 -17.77
C GLY A 330 -11.85 -12.28 -16.44
N GLN A 331 -10.74 -11.63 -16.13
CA GLN A 331 -9.86 -11.89 -14.98
C GLN A 331 -9.66 -10.64 -14.11
N SER A 332 -9.33 -10.85 -12.83
CA SER A 332 -9.15 -9.76 -11.87
C SER A 332 -7.81 -9.02 -12.00
N ASP A 333 -6.76 -9.69 -12.50
CA ASP A 333 -5.47 -9.08 -12.84
C ASP A 333 -5.66 -8.00 -13.92
N ALA A 334 -6.41 -8.30 -14.96
CA ALA A 334 -6.74 -7.41 -16.05
C ALA A 334 -7.58 -6.20 -15.58
N GLN A 335 -8.58 -6.44 -14.72
CA GLN A 335 -9.36 -5.36 -14.08
C GLN A 335 -8.44 -4.43 -13.27
N ALA A 336 -7.47 -4.98 -12.52
CA ALA A 336 -6.51 -4.20 -11.74
C ALA A 336 -5.54 -3.41 -12.64
N MET A 337 -4.99 -4.04 -13.69
CA MET A 337 -4.12 -3.36 -14.67
C MET A 337 -4.84 -2.22 -15.39
N ALA A 338 -6.12 -2.37 -15.73
CA ALA A 338 -6.92 -1.30 -16.33
C ALA A 338 -7.11 -0.10 -15.37
N VAL A 339 -7.36 -0.35 -14.07
CA VAL A 339 -7.40 0.72 -13.05
C VAL A 339 -6.03 1.41 -12.92
N ILE A 340 -4.93 0.66 -12.89
CA ILE A 340 -3.56 1.23 -12.83
C ILE A 340 -3.25 2.04 -14.10
N ALA A 341 -3.61 1.55 -15.28
CA ALA A 341 -3.40 2.23 -16.56
C ALA A 341 -4.09 3.59 -16.60
N LEU A 342 -5.35 3.66 -16.16
CA LEU A 342 -6.10 4.91 -16.05
C LEU A 342 -5.44 5.87 -15.05
N LEU A 343 -5.09 5.40 -13.85
CA LEU A 343 -4.46 6.22 -12.81
C LEU A 343 -3.08 6.76 -13.23
N ASN A 344 -2.26 5.96 -13.90
CA ASN A 344 -0.95 6.37 -14.40
C ASN A 344 -1.07 7.31 -15.62
N GLY A 345 -2.08 7.10 -16.47
CA GLY A 345 -2.45 8.00 -17.55
C GLY A 345 -3.13 9.32 -17.12
N GLY A 346 -3.28 9.57 -15.82
CA GLY A 346 -3.91 10.79 -15.29
C GLY A 346 -5.43 10.84 -15.46
N VAL A 347 -6.08 9.68 -15.58
CA VAL A 347 -7.53 9.54 -15.76
C VAL A 347 -8.14 9.02 -14.47
N THR A 348 -9.15 9.72 -13.96
CA THR A 348 -9.98 9.21 -12.85
C THR A 348 -10.71 7.94 -13.32
N PRO A 349 -10.44 6.76 -12.73
CA PRO A 349 -11.15 5.55 -13.12
C PRO A 349 -12.64 5.64 -12.77
N PRO A 350 -13.53 5.01 -13.54
CA PRO A 350 -14.94 4.92 -13.18
C PRO A 350 -15.11 4.30 -11.78
N ALA A 351 -15.86 4.97 -10.90
CA ALA A 351 -15.96 4.57 -9.49
C ALA A 351 -16.48 3.12 -9.32
N ASP A 352 -17.41 2.69 -10.18
CA ASP A 352 -17.88 1.31 -10.24
C ASP A 352 -16.76 0.30 -10.53
N ALA A 353 -15.78 0.65 -11.38
CA ALA A 353 -14.65 -0.22 -11.71
C ALA A 353 -13.61 -0.35 -10.59
N VAL A 354 -13.48 0.67 -9.73
CA VAL A 354 -12.65 0.60 -8.51
C VAL A 354 -13.39 -0.14 -7.40
N ASN A 355 -14.68 0.14 -7.19
CA ASN A 355 -15.54 -0.62 -6.29
C ASN A 355 -15.57 -2.10 -6.68
N ARG A 356 -15.52 -2.41 -7.99
CA ARG A 356 -15.47 -3.77 -8.50
C ARG A 356 -14.28 -4.56 -7.95
N LEU A 357 -13.09 -3.95 -7.88
CA LEU A 357 -11.91 -4.57 -7.26
C LEU A 357 -12.15 -4.92 -5.79
N THR A 358 -12.74 -4.02 -5.00
CA THR A 358 -13.07 -4.32 -3.60
C THR A 358 -14.12 -5.42 -3.44
N GLY A 359 -15.01 -5.58 -4.43
CA GLY A 359 -15.98 -6.67 -4.51
C GLY A 359 -15.40 -8.04 -4.89
N LEU A 360 -14.09 -8.14 -5.15
CA LEU A 360 -13.35 -9.39 -5.37
C LEU A 360 -12.56 -9.85 -4.12
N GLN A 361 -12.69 -9.14 -2.99
CA GLN A 361 -12.01 -9.50 -1.74
C GLN A 361 -12.75 -10.66 -1.06
N CYS A 362 -12.06 -11.77 -0.83
CA CYS A 362 -12.60 -12.93 -0.12
C CYS A 362 -12.58 -12.71 1.40
N GLU A 363 -13.26 -13.57 2.16
CA GLU A 363 -13.39 -13.44 3.63
C GLU A 363 -12.02 -13.48 4.36
N ASP A 364 -11.05 -14.20 3.83
CA ASP A 364 -9.69 -14.34 4.39
C ASP A 364 -8.82 -13.06 4.26
N GLY A 365 -9.31 -12.08 3.49
CA GLY A 365 -8.69 -10.79 3.20
C GLY A 365 -7.93 -10.71 1.87
N GLY A 366 -7.69 -11.84 1.19
CA GLY A 366 -7.09 -11.87 -0.13
C GLY A 366 -8.08 -11.50 -1.23
N PHE A 367 -7.62 -11.54 -2.48
CA PHE A 367 -8.45 -11.34 -3.66
C PHE A 367 -8.36 -12.55 -4.59
N THR A 368 -9.49 -12.88 -5.23
CA THR A 368 -9.55 -13.97 -6.21
C THR A 368 -9.06 -13.55 -7.60
N GLY A 369 -8.45 -14.47 -8.35
CA GLY A 369 -7.95 -14.25 -9.71
C GLY A 369 -9.02 -14.16 -10.80
N ILE A 370 -10.22 -14.66 -10.55
CA ILE A 370 -11.33 -14.68 -11.52
C ILE A 370 -12.35 -13.59 -11.21
N LEU A 371 -13.06 -13.09 -12.23
CA LEU A 371 -14.17 -12.17 -12.01
C LEU A 371 -15.40 -12.94 -11.48
N ILE A 372 -15.75 -12.72 -10.21
CA ILE A 372 -16.89 -13.38 -9.55
C ILE A 372 -18.08 -12.43 -9.39
N ARG A 373 -19.31 -12.94 -9.46
CA ARG A 373 -20.50 -12.18 -9.06
C ARG A 373 -20.58 -12.09 -7.53
N SER A 374 -21.39 -11.17 -7.00
CA SER A 374 -21.71 -11.12 -5.57
C SER A 374 -22.23 -12.48 -5.09
N GLY A 375 -21.62 -13.03 -4.03
CA GLY A 375 -21.94 -14.35 -3.50
C GLY A 375 -21.40 -15.54 -4.30
N GLY A 376 -20.58 -15.32 -5.34
CA GLY A 376 -19.85 -16.38 -6.04
C GLY A 376 -18.72 -16.98 -5.20
N TRP A 377 -18.25 -18.17 -5.61
CA TRP A 377 -17.10 -18.84 -4.99
C TRP A 377 -15.85 -17.96 -5.10
N CYS A 378 -15.16 -17.73 -3.97
CA CYS A 378 -14.03 -16.81 -3.87
C CYS A 378 -12.84 -17.55 -3.23
N ASP A 379 -11.86 -17.94 -4.06
CA ASP A 379 -10.57 -18.46 -3.61
C ASP A 379 -9.49 -17.41 -3.87
N SER A 380 -8.74 -17.05 -2.82
CA SER A 380 -7.73 -15.99 -2.83
C SER A 380 -6.37 -16.53 -3.28
N ASP A 381 -5.69 -15.82 -4.17
CA ASP A 381 -4.31 -16.12 -4.57
C ASP A 381 -3.36 -14.92 -4.39
N ALA A 382 -2.06 -15.17 -4.30
CA ALA A 382 -1.05 -14.15 -4.04
C ALA A 382 -0.72 -13.23 -5.24
N ASN A 383 -0.90 -13.67 -6.49
CA ASN A 383 -0.70 -12.81 -7.66
C ASN A 383 -1.77 -11.71 -7.67
N SER A 384 -3.02 -12.13 -7.67
CA SER A 384 -4.20 -11.27 -7.75
C SER A 384 -4.27 -10.37 -6.52
N THR A 385 -4.01 -10.93 -5.32
CA THR A 385 -3.94 -10.12 -4.11
C THR A 385 -2.85 -9.05 -4.19
N GLY A 386 -1.65 -9.39 -4.67
CA GLY A 386 -0.56 -8.42 -4.81
C GLY A 386 -0.90 -7.28 -5.77
N LEU A 387 -1.35 -7.63 -6.97
CA LEU A 387 -1.65 -6.65 -8.03
C LEU A 387 -2.87 -5.77 -7.71
N ILE A 388 -3.95 -6.33 -7.14
CA ILE A 388 -5.13 -5.57 -6.72
C ILE A 388 -4.78 -4.65 -5.53
N THR A 389 -3.89 -5.08 -4.64
CA THR A 389 -3.37 -4.23 -3.55
C THR A 389 -2.64 -3.00 -4.09
N LEU A 390 -1.80 -3.17 -5.13
CA LEU A 390 -1.14 -2.04 -5.80
C LEU A 390 -2.16 -1.09 -6.45
N ALA A 391 -3.16 -1.64 -7.16
CA ALA A 391 -4.21 -0.83 -7.81
C ALA A 391 -5.04 -0.01 -6.79
N LEU A 392 -5.52 -0.63 -5.71
CA LEU A 392 -6.29 0.02 -4.67
C LEU A 392 -5.46 1.01 -3.85
N GLY A 393 -4.19 0.69 -3.57
CA GLY A 393 -3.25 1.61 -2.92
C GLY A 393 -2.99 2.86 -3.77
N ARG A 394 -2.88 2.71 -5.10
CA ARG A 394 -2.71 3.82 -6.04
C ARG A 394 -3.97 4.67 -6.25
N ALA A 395 -5.15 4.07 -6.10
CA ALA A 395 -6.44 4.76 -6.16
C ALA A 395 -6.71 5.60 -4.89
N GLY A 396 -6.32 5.09 -3.71
CA GLY A 396 -6.56 5.72 -2.42
C GLY A 396 -7.99 5.52 -1.89
N GLY A 397 -8.21 5.78 -0.60
CA GLY A 397 -9.54 5.67 0.04
C GLY A 397 -10.02 4.24 0.35
N HIS A 398 -9.19 3.22 0.08
CA HIS A 398 -9.52 1.79 0.26
C HIS A 398 -8.66 1.10 1.34
N ASP A 399 -8.16 1.85 2.34
CA ASP A 399 -7.19 1.38 3.33
C ASP A 399 -7.62 0.09 4.05
N ALA A 400 -8.91 -0.07 4.37
CA ALA A 400 -9.42 -1.26 5.02
C ALA A 400 -9.27 -2.54 4.16
N ALA A 401 -9.47 -2.43 2.84
CA ALA A 401 -9.27 -3.54 1.91
C ALA A 401 -7.78 -3.84 1.74
N VAL A 402 -6.95 -2.79 1.63
CA VAL A 402 -5.48 -2.89 1.53
C VAL A 402 -4.86 -3.55 2.78
N GLN A 403 -5.28 -3.17 4.00
CA GLN A 403 -4.75 -3.80 5.23
C GLN A 403 -5.21 -5.25 5.39
N LYS A 404 -6.41 -5.62 4.92
CA LYS A 404 -6.85 -7.03 4.85
C LYS A 404 -5.98 -7.85 3.89
N ALA A 405 -5.70 -7.33 2.70
CA ALA A 405 -4.87 -7.97 1.70
C ALA A 405 -3.41 -8.13 2.14
N ARG A 406 -2.85 -7.08 2.77
CA ARG A 406 -1.57 -7.13 3.50
C ARG A 406 -1.56 -8.25 4.55
N GLY A 407 -2.65 -8.36 5.33
CA GLY A 407 -2.84 -9.41 6.32
C GLY A 407 -2.88 -10.81 5.70
N TYR A 408 -3.60 -10.99 4.59
CA TYR A 408 -3.61 -12.24 3.82
C TYR A 408 -2.20 -12.60 3.34
N LEU A 409 -1.49 -11.70 2.65
CA LEU A 409 -0.16 -11.98 2.09
C LEU A 409 0.83 -12.40 3.18
N LYS A 410 0.77 -11.81 4.37
CA LYS A 410 1.60 -12.24 5.52
C LYS A 410 1.22 -13.60 6.09
N LYS A 411 -0.08 -13.94 6.12
CA LYS A 411 -0.58 -15.25 6.57
C LYS A 411 -0.28 -16.37 5.56
N SER A 412 -0.26 -16.05 4.26
CA SER A 412 -0.07 -17.02 3.16
C SER A 412 1.39 -17.24 2.76
N GLN A 413 2.34 -16.52 3.36
CA GLN A 413 3.77 -16.77 3.12
C GLN A 413 4.20 -18.12 3.71
N LEU A 414 4.74 -18.99 2.87
CA LEU A 414 5.23 -20.31 3.27
C LEU A 414 6.50 -20.19 4.14
N ALA A 415 6.77 -21.20 4.96
CA ALA A 415 7.98 -21.25 5.79
C ALA A 415 9.30 -21.17 4.98
N THR A 416 9.25 -21.47 3.68
CA THR A 416 10.35 -21.33 2.72
C THR A 416 10.66 -19.88 2.32
N GLY A 417 9.74 -18.95 2.60
CA GLY A 417 9.73 -17.55 2.17
C GLY A 417 8.84 -17.27 0.94
N ALA A 418 8.41 -18.32 0.24
CA ALA A 418 7.65 -18.19 -1.02
C ALA A 418 6.15 -17.94 -0.80
N TRP A 419 5.47 -17.60 -1.89
CA TRP A 419 4.01 -17.70 -2.00
C TRP A 419 3.62 -18.74 -3.05
N PRO A 420 2.58 -19.57 -2.81
CA PRO A 420 2.07 -20.52 -3.79
C PRO A 420 1.28 -19.83 -4.92
N SER A 421 1.05 -20.54 -6.02
CA SER A 421 0.14 -20.11 -7.11
C SER A 421 -1.34 -20.25 -6.76
N ALA A 422 -1.70 -21.11 -5.79
CA ALA A 422 -3.06 -21.26 -5.27
C ALA A 422 -3.05 -21.56 -3.75
N SER A 423 -4.14 -21.23 -3.05
CA SER A 423 -4.26 -21.31 -1.57
C SER A 423 -4.00 -22.70 -0.96
N TYR A 424 -4.23 -23.75 -1.76
CA TYR A 424 -4.09 -25.16 -1.39
C TYR A 424 -2.71 -25.77 -1.68
N LEU A 425 -1.83 -25.08 -2.43
CA LEU A 425 -0.50 -25.58 -2.76
C LEU A 425 0.50 -25.34 -1.60
N THR A 426 1.45 -26.26 -1.46
CA THR A 426 2.47 -26.25 -0.40
C THR A 426 3.87 -25.83 -0.89
N THR A 427 4.02 -25.70 -2.21
CA THR A 427 5.24 -25.26 -2.91
C THR A 427 5.15 -23.80 -3.34
N GLY A 428 6.29 -23.16 -3.57
CA GLY A 428 6.37 -21.78 -4.04
C GLY A 428 6.20 -21.62 -5.55
N SER A 429 5.51 -20.57 -5.97
CA SER A 429 5.51 -20.10 -7.36
C SER A 429 6.36 -18.82 -7.48
N PRO A 430 7.29 -18.73 -8.45
CA PRO A 430 8.05 -17.51 -8.67
C PRO A 430 7.20 -16.29 -9.04
N ALA A 431 6.13 -16.46 -9.81
CA ALA A 431 5.23 -15.37 -10.19
C ALA A 431 4.51 -14.79 -8.95
N SER A 432 3.88 -15.65 -8.16
CA SER A 432 3.20 -15.27 -6.90
C SER A 432 4.15 -14.58 -5.93
N THR A 433 5.37 -15.12 -5.80
CA THR A 433 6.39 -14.56 -4.91
C THR A 433 6.85 -13.19 -5.40
N GLY A 434 6.96 -12.98 -6.71
CA GLY A 434 7.25 -11.68 -7.32
C GLY A 434 6.18 -10.63 -7.02
N TRP A 435 4.90 -10.93 -7.33
CA TRP A 435 3.79 -10.00 -7.11
C TRP A 435 3.53 -9.69 -5.63
N ALA A 436 3.59 -10.70 -4.75
CA ALA A 436 3.47 -10.50 -3.32
C ALA A 436 4.61 -9.62 -2.77
N ALA A 437 5.86 -9.83 -3.23
CA ALA A 437 7.00 -9.02 -2.83
C ALA A 437 6.89 -7.55 -3.30
N GLN A 438 6.40 -7.29 -4.52
CA GLN A 438 6.12 -5.91 -4.99
C GLN A 438 5.11 -5.22 -4.07
N ALA A 439 3.96 -5.86 -3.82
CA ALA A 439 2.89 -5.28 -3.00
C ALA A 439 3.32 -5.05 -1.54
N LEU A 440 3.99 -6.02 -0.92
CA LEU A 440 4.47 -5.89 0.46
C LEU A 440 5.56 -4.82 0.60
N ARG A 441 6.46 -4.68 -0.38
CA ARG A 441 7.45 -3.59 -0.44
C ARG A 441 6.78 -2.22 -0.56
N ALA A 442 5.78 -2.08 -1.45
CA ALA A 442 4.99 -0.84 -1.58
C ALA A 442 4.25 -0.45 -0.28
N LEU A 443 3.91 -1.44 0.56
CA LEU A 443 3.30 -1.24 1.89
C LEU A 443 4.31 -1.12 3.05
N GLY A 444 5.62 -1.13 2.78
CA GLY A 444 6.68 -1.00 3.78
C GLY A 444 7.03 -2.29 4.55
N ASP A 445 6.52 -3.45 4.14
CA ASP A 445 6.85 -4.76 4.72
C ASP A 445 8.09 -5.39 4.08
N ASP A 446 9.17 -4.61 3.99
CA ASP A 446 10.43 -4.99 3.31
C ASP A 446 10.95 -6.37 3.74
N ALA A 447 10.84 -6.71 5.04
CA ALA A 447 11.32 -7.99 5.57
C ALA A 447 10.55 -9.20 5.00
N PHE A 448 9.24 -9.07 4.73
CA PHE A 448 8.46 -10.14 4.10
C PHE A 448 8.78 -10.25 2.61
N ALA A 449 8.93 -9.12 1.92
CA ALA A 449 9.34 -9.09 0.51
C ALA A 449 10.76 -9.67 0.31
N ASP A 450 11.72 -9.34 1.18
CA ASP A 450 13.09 -9.86 1.12
C ASP A 450 13.17 -11.36 1.47
N ALA A 451 12.26 -11.89 2.29
CA ALA A 451 12.15 -13.34 2.51
C ALA A 451 11.70 -14.08 1.23
N GLY A 452 10.79 -13.49 0.44
CA GLY A 452 10.42 -13.98 -0.89
C GLY A 452 11.57 -13.90 -1.90
N LEU A 453 12.27 -12.77 -1.97
CA LEU A 453 13.45 -12.60 -2.83
C LEU A 453 14.61 -13.54 -2.45
N SER A 454 14.73 -13.92 -1.18
CA SER A 454 15.66 -14.96 -0.72
C SER A 454 15.30 -16.34 -1.27
N TRP A 455 14.01 -16.73 -1.23
CA TRP A 455 13.57 -17.98 -1.85
C TRP A 455 13.81 -17.98 -3.36
N LEU A 456 13.44 -16.89 -4.04
CA LEU A 456 13.65 -16.72 -5.48
C LEU A 456 15.14 -16.88 -5.84
N SER A 457 16.08 -16.32 -5.08
CA SER A 457 17.51 -16.46 -5.41
C SER A 457 18.05 -17.90 -5.40
N ARG A 458 17.30 -18.86 -4.82
CA ARG A 458 17.64 -20.29 -4.83
C ARG A 458 16.98 -21.06 -5.98
N HIS A 459 16.01 -20.45 -6.67
CA HIS A 459 15.24 -21.01 -7.78
C HIS A 459 15.48 -20.25 -9.10
N GLN A 460 16.46 -19.35 -9.13
CA GLN A 460 16.92 -18.72 -10.36
C GLN A 460 17.81 -19.70 -11.14
N PHE A 461 17.42 -20.03 -12.37
CA PHE A 461 18.21 -20.94 -13.20
C PHE A 461 19.55 -20.31 -13.62
N PRO A 462 20.57 -21.12 -13.99
CA PRO A 462 21.84 -20.61 -14.51
C PRO A 462 21.71 -19.71 -15.74
N ALA A 463 20.60 -19.84 -16.49
CA ALA A 463 20.27 -18.99 -17.62
C ALA A 463 19.78 -17.59 -17.21
N GLY A 464 19.37 -17.38 -15.95
CA GLY A 464 18.89 -16.11 -15.38
C GLY A 464 17.38 -16.04 -15.13
N GLY A 465 16.57 -16.88 -15.79
CA GLY A 465 15.10 -16.89 -15.63
C GLY A 465 14.58 -17.81 -14.52
N PHE A 466 13.25 -17.94 -14.45
CA PHE A 466 12.47 -18.67 -13.43
C PHE A 466 11.38 -19.55 -14.06
N GLY A 467 11.00 -20.64 -13.39
CA GLY A 467 9.89 -21.51 -13.80
C GLY A 467 8.53 -20.96 -13.37
N PHE A 468 7.44 -21.63 -13.75
CA PHE A 468 6.11 -21.35 -13.20
C PHE A 468 5.97 -21.84 -11.75
N GLU A 469 6.58 -22.99 -11.44
CA GLU A 469 6.51 -23.66 -10.12
C GLU A 469 7.90 -24.09 -9.60
N GLU A 470 8.00 -24.45 -8.31
CA GLU A 470 9.24 -24.78 -7.60
C GLU A 470 10.06 -25.92 -8.23
N GLU A 471 9.40 -26.91 -8.83
CA GLU A 471 10.01 -28.12 -9.41
C GLU A 471 10.31 -27.99 -10.92
N ASP A 472 10.02 -26.85 -11.54
CA ASP A 472 10.31 -26.64 -12.97
C ASP A 472 11.82 -26.64 -13.25
N THR A 473 12.18 -27.02 -14.47
CA THR A 473 13.60 -27.08 -14.92
C THR A 473 13.94 -26.08 -16.03
N GLU A 474 12.97 -25.29 -16.49
CA GLU A 474 13.10 -24.37 -17.62
C GLU A 474 12.62 -22.96 -17.31
N SER A 475 13.33 -21.96 -17.84
CA SER A 475 13.00 -20.55 -17.68
C SER A 475 11.77 -20.13 -18.52
N ARG A 476 10.79 -19.49 -17.88
CA ARG A 476 9.52 -19.02 -18.45
C ARG A 476 9.41 -17.50 -18.31
N LEU A 477 9.05 -16.80 -19.38
CA LEU A 477 9.12 -15.33 -19.41
C LEU A 477 8.07 -14.69 -18.48
N PHE A 478 6.84 -15.21 -18.50
CA PHE A 478 5.75 -14.76 -17.62
C PHE A 478 6.14 -14.80 -16.13
N ALA A 479 6.82 -15.87 -15.66
CA ALA A 479 7.23 -15.97 -14.27
C ALA A 479 8.49 -15.15 -13.94
N THR A 480 9.38 -14.95 -14.93
CA THR A 480 10.62 -14.18 -14.75
C THR A 480 10.37 -12.67 -14.60
N VAL A 481 9.35 -12.14 -15.27
CA VAL A 481 9.05 -10.69 -15.30
C VAL A 481 8.67 -10.10 -13.92
N PRO A 482 7.65 -10.59 -13.19
CA PRO A 482 7.28 -10.03 -11.88
C PRO A 482 8.40 -10.20 -10.84
N VAL A 483 9.24 -11.23 -10.99
CA VAL A 483 10.46 -11.43 -10.19
C VAL A 483 11.53 -10.37 -10.51
N ALA A 484 11.76 -10.06 -11.79
CA ALA A 484 12.70 -9.01 -12.20
C ALA A 484 12.28 -7.63 -11.65
N VAL A 485 10.99 -7.29 -11.75
CA VAL A 485 10.43 -6.03 -11.20
C VAL A 485 10.61 -5.97 -9.68
N ALA A 486 10.27 -7.05 -8.95
CA ALA A 486 10.46 -7.14 -7.50
C ALA A 486 11.94 -7.03 -7.08
N ALA A 487 12.84 -7.68 -7.82
CA ALA A 487 14.29 -7.67 -7.57
C ALA A 487 14.94 -6.31 -7.88
N ALA A 488 14.38 -5.55 -8.82
CA ALA A 488 14.71 -4.14 -9.06
C ALA A 488 14.19 -3.20 -7.95
N LYS A 489 13.44 -3.72 -6.96
CA LYS A 489 12.75 -2.95 -5.91
C LYS A 489 11.72 -1.97 -6.46
N SER A 490 11.09 -2.32 -7.58
CA SER A 490 10.01 -1.57 -8.22
C SER A 490 8.70 -2.35 -8.12
N ASP A 491 7.64 -1.78 -8.68
CA ASP A 491 6.30 -2.36 -8.79
C ASP A 491 5.62 -1.81 -10.06
N LEU A 492 4.56 -2.47 -10.54
CA LEU A 492 3.87 -2.08 -11.79
C LEU A 492 3.32 -0.64 -11.78
N VAL A 493 2.91 -0.12 -10.62
CA VAL A 493 2.40 1.26 -10.51
C VAL A 493 3.53 2.27 -10.70
N ALA A 494 4.72 1.97 -10.18
CA ALA A 494 5.91 2.80 -10.30
C ALA A 494 6.54 2.82 -11.71
N LEU A 495 6.14 1.93 -12.63
CA LEU A 495 6.63 1.89 -14.02
C LEU A 495 6.01 2.99 -14.89
N THR A 496 6.38 4.25 -14.63
CA THR A 496 6.03 5.40 -15.47
C THR A 496 7.20 6.36 -15.63
N THR A 497 7.30 6.96 -16.82
CA THR A 497 8.28 8.03 -17.12
C THR A 497 7.94 9.37 -16.46
N LYS A 498 6.72 9.53 -15.93
CA LYS A 498 6.27 10.69 -15.15
C LYS A 498 6.34 10.32 -13.66
N LYS A 499 7.32 10.87 -12.91
CA LYS A 499 7.46 10.64 -11.45
C LYS A 499 6.09 10.89 -10.79
N SER A 500 5.50 9.87 -10.17
CA SER A 500 4.23 9.99 -9.46
C SER A 500 4.40 10.96 -8.29
N ASP A 501 3.43 11.85 -8.10
CA ASP A 501 3.42 12.74 -6.94
C ASP A 501 3.28 11.88 -5.66
N PRO A 502 4.09 12.11 -4.61
CA PRO A 502 4.00 11.34 -3.37
C PRO A 502 2.67 11.60 -2.63
N PRO A 503 2.28 10.74 -1.68
CA PRO A 503 0.95 10.74 -1.08
C PRO A 503 0.52 12.11 -0.55
N THR A 504 -0.60 12.63 -1.08
CA THR A 504 -1.20 13.92 -0.70
C THR A 504 -1.98 13.87 0.60
N THR A 505 -1.85 12.80 1.39
CA THR A 505 -2.56 12.61 2.66
C THR A 505 -1.60 12.03 3.71
N PRO A 506 -1.33 12.74 4.82
CA PRO A 506 -0.46 12.22 5.88
C PRO A 506 -1.06 10.99 6.59
N PRO A 507 -0.22 10.04 7.05
CA PRO A 507 -0.67 8.97 7.95
C PRO A 507 -1.35 9.52 9.22
N ALA A 508 -2.45 8.89 9.62
CA ALA A 508 -3.19 9.27 10.82
C ALA A 508 -2.49 8.77 12.11
N GLY A 509 -2.41 9.64 13.12
CA GLY A 509 -2.01 9.29 14.49
C GLY A 509 -0.49 9.30 14.76
N ASP A 510 -0.01 10.44 15.29
CA ASP A 510 1.24 10.64 16.08
C ASP A 510 1.77 12.10 15.99
N GLY A 511 1.16 12.94 15.15
CA GLY A 511 1.49 14.37 15.00
C GLY A 511 0.47 15.33 15.64
N PRO A 512 0.64 16.65 15.42
CA PRO A 512 -0.29 17.68 15.90
C PRO A 512 -1.70 17.57 15.29
N ASP A 513 -2.68 18.16 15.96
CA ASP A 513 -4.08 18.26 15.51
C ASP A 513 -4.18 19.25 14.34
N LEU A 514 -4.02 18.74 13.12
CA LEU A 514 -4.10 19.51 11.88
C LEU A 514 -5.44 20.21 11.69
N LYS A 515 -6.55 19.65 12.21
CA LYS A 515 -7.88 20.25 12.09
C LYS A 515 -7.98 21.53 12.91
N LYS A 516 -7.51 21.51 14.17
CA LYS A 516 -7.40 22.72 14.99
C LYS A 516 -6.43 23.72 14.40
N ALA A 517 -5.31 23.25 13.85
CA ALA A 517 -4.31 24.16 13.31
C ALA A 517 -4.77 24.87 12.03
N VAL A 518 -5.47 24.18 11.13
CA VAL A 518 -6.15 24.81 9.99
C VAL A 518 -7.19 25.81 10.48
N ALA A 519 -8.02 25.45 11.47
CA ALA A 519 -9.01 26.36 12.05
C ALA A 519 -8.38 27.61 12.71
N TYR A 520 -7.20 27.50 13.33
CA TYR A 520 -6.43 28.63 13.82
C TYR A 520 -5.96 29.54 12.68
N LEU A 521 -5.42 28.95 11.60
CA LEU A 521 -4.92 29.69 10.44
C LEU A 521 -6.04 30.40 9.66
N THR A 522 -7.21 29.80 9.53
CA THR A 522 -8.35 30.40 8.80
C THR A 522 -9.26 31.27 9.67
N ALA A 523 -9.02 31.34 10.99
CA ALA A 523 -9.80 32.18 11.90
C ALA A 523 -9.75 33.68 11.49
N PRO A 524 -10.89 34.40 11.46
CA PRO A 524 -10.93 35.82 11.07
C PRO A 524 -10.06 36.78 11.91
N LYS A 525 -9.64 36.34 13.11
CA LYS A 525 -8.69 37.05 13.97
C LYS A 525 -7.28 37.10 13.35
N GLN A 526 -6.89 36.04 12.65
CA GLN A 526 -5.57 35.89 12.04
C GLN A 526 -5.61 36.25 10.56
N LEU A 527 -6.54 35.65 9.81
CA LEU A 527 -6.67 35.81 8.37
C LEU A 527 -7.67 36.92 8.01
N ILE A 528 -7.14 38.11 7.78
CA ILE A 528 -7.90 39.33 7.50
C ILE A 528 -8.71 39.17 6.21
N GLN A 529 -10.01 39.47 6.29
CA GLN A 529 -11.01 39.24 5.23
C GLN A 529 -11.06 37.80 4.68
N GLY A 530 -10.48 36.81 5.37
CA GLY A 530 -10.30 35.45 4.85
C GLY A 530 -9.32 35.38 3.67
N ARG A 531 -8.37 36.33 3.56
CA ARG A 531 -7.54 36.55 2.35
C ARG A 531 -6.05 36.75 2.58
N TYR A 532 -5.65 37.40 3.67
CA TYR A 532 -4.23 37.70 3.93
C TYR A 532 -3.92 37.84 5.43
N TYR A 533 -2.67 37.59 5.82
CA TYR A 533 -2.19 37.89 7.18
C TYR A 533 -1.48 39.24 7.20
N GLU A 534 -1.42 39.89 8.37
CA GLU A 534 -0.78 41.20 8.55
C GLU A 534 0.53 41.10 9.36
N SER A 535 1.53 41.89 8.98
CA SER A 535 2.74 42.11 9.79
C SER A 535 2.58 43.26 10.79
N SER A 536 1.67 44.20 10.48
CA SER A 536 1.20 45.26 11.36
C SER A 536 -0.17 45.76 10.86
N PRO A 537 -1.00 46.42 11.69
CA PRO A 537 -2.37 46.76 11.32
C PRO A 537 -2.53 47.48 9.96
N GLY A 538 -3.24 46.82 9.05
CA GLY A 538 -3.50 47.26 7.67
C GLY A 538 -2.38 46.96 6.66
N PHE A 539 -1.26 46.36 7.07
CA PHE A 539 -0.13 45.98 6.21
C PHE A 539 -0.06 44.47 6.04
N ALA A 540 -0.47 43.97 4.88
CA ALA A 540 -0.34 42.55 4.54
C ALA A 540 1.13 42.07 4.56
N ASP A 541 1.37 40.89 5.13
CA ASP A 541 2.57 40.09 4.91
C ASP A 541 2.28 39.08 3.80
N TYR A 542 2.59 39.46 2.56
CA TYR A 542 2.42 38.61 1.39
C TYR A 542 3.25 37.32 1.47
N GLY A 543 4.44 37.37 2.06
CA GLY A 543 5.28 36.20 2.25
C GLY A 543 4.65 35.18 3.19
N MET A 544 4.11 35.62 4.33
CA MET A 544 3.37 34.78 5.29
C MET A 544 2.00 34.34 4.77
N THR A 545 1.35 35.17 3.96
CA THR A 545 0.10 34.84 3.25
C THR A 545 0.30 33.67 2.28
N ILE A 546 1.41 33.68 1.54
CA ILE A 546 1.84 32.53 0.72
C ILE A 546 2.16 31.30 1.59
N ASP A 547 2.82 31.46 2.74
CA ASP A 547 3.09 30.32 3.66
C ASP A 547 1.80 29.66 4.17
N GLY A 548 0.77 30.44 4.51
CA GLY A 548 -0.52 29.89 4.87
C GLY A 548 -1.25 29.24 3.71
N ALA A 549 -1.11 29.77 2.49
CA ALA A 549 -1.63 29.12 1.29
C ALA A 549 -0.94 27.75 1.06
N TYR A 550 0.37 27.63 1.26
CA TYR A 550 1.07 26.34 1.24
C TYR A 550 0.59 25.39 2.36
N ALA A 551 0.35 25.90 3.57
CA ALA A 551 -0.16 25.11 4.68
C ALA A 551 -1.56 24.51 4.40
N LEU A 552 -2.46 25.32 3.81
CA LEU A 552 -3.78 24.84 3.39
C LEU A 552 -3.68 23.88 2.19
N ALA A 553 -2.79 24.14 1.22
CA ALA A 553 -2.59 23.27 0.07
C ALA A 553 -2.05 21.89 0.48
N ALA A 554 -1.11 21.84 1.43
CA ALA A 554 -0.52 20.59 1.92
C ALA A 554 -1.47 19.77 2.79
N THR A 555 -2.45 20.40 3.43
CA THR A 555 -3.42 19.72 4.32
C THR A 555 -4.77 19.42 3.66
N GLY A 556 -5.14 20.15 2.60
CA GLY A 556 -6.49 20.09 2.01
C GLY A 556 -7.61 20.51 2.97
N GLY A 557 -7.27 21.19 4.08
CA GLY A 557 -8.19 21.40 5.19
C GLY A 557 -9.25 22.48 4.99
N ASP A 558 -9.03 23.43 4.08
CA ASP A 558 -9.98 24.49 3.71
C ASP A 558 -9.66 25.07 2.32
N ASP A 559 -10.10 24.39 1.26
CA ASP A 559 -9.85 24.81 -0.13
C ASP A 559 -10.56 26.12 -0.51
N ALA A 560 -11.68 26.45 0.15
CA ALA A 560 -12.45 27.65 -0.13
C ALA A 560 -11.73 28.90 0.41
N THR A 561 -11.09 28.80 1.57
CA THR A 561 -10.20 29.83 2.10
C THR A 561 -8.86 29.87 1.35
N LEU A 562 -8.29 28.72 0.97
CA LEU A 562 -7.12 28.68 0.09
C LEU A 562 -7.40 29.41 -1.24
N ARG A 563 -8.56 29.15 -1.86
CA ARG A 563 -9.01 29.88 -3.05
C ARG A 563 -9.14 31.37 -2.79
N ASN A 564 -9.68 31.81 -1.64
CA ASN A 564 -9.76 33.24 -1.33
C ASN A 564 -8.39 33.91 -1.28
N ILE A 565 -7.38 33.24 -0.71
CA ILE A 565 -6.00 33.73 -0.66
C ILE A 565 -5.41 33.78 -2.09
N VAL A 566 -5.50 32.67 -2.83
CA VAL A 566 -4.94 32.56 -4.19
C VAL A 566 -5.58 33.57 -5.14
N ASP A 567 -6.91 33.68 -5.16
CA ASP A 567 -7.62 34.66 -5.99
C ASP A 567 -7.33 36.11 -5.58
N PHE A 568 -7.05 36.38 -4.30
CA PHE A 568 -6.60 37.70 -3.84
C PHE A 568 -5.22 38.05 -4.39
N LEU A 569 -4.27 37.11 -4.35
CA LEU A 569 -2.92 37.32 -4.89
C LEU A 569 -2.92 37.43 -6.43
N ASP A 570 -3.63 36.54 -7.11
CA ASP A 570 -3.68 36.41 -8.56
C ASP A 570 -4.36 37.62 -9.24
N LYS A 571 -5.44 38.13 -8.64
CA LYS A 571 -6.27 39.21 -9.23
C LYS A 571 -5.81 40.62 -8.82
N GLY A 572 -4.55 40.78 -8.41
CA GLY A 572 -4.00 42.08 -8.00
C GLY A 572 -4.67 42.68 -6.75
N GLY A 573 -5.06 41.81 -5.81
CA GLY A 573 -5.73 42.19 -4.57
C GLY A 573 -4.88 43.11 -3.71
N LYS A 574 -5.55 44.06 -3.06
CA LYS A 574 -4.91 45.15 -2.32
C LYS A 574 -5.11 45.04 -0.82
N ASP A 575 -4.06 45.30 -0.05
CA ASP A 575 -4.17 45.52 1.39
C ASP A 575 -4.76 46.90 1.72
N SER A 576 -4.93 47.19 3.01
CA SER A 576 -5.51 48.46 3.48
C SER A 576 -4.62 49.69 3.22
N LYS A 577 -3.41 49.51 2.66
CA LYS A 577 -2.52 50.59 2.18
C LYS A 577 -2.44 50.66 0.66
N GLY A 578 -3.19 49.81 -0.05
CA GLY A 578 -3.21 49.77 -1.52
C GLY A 578 -2.07 48.98 -2.15
N ARG A 579 -1.22 48.32 -1.35
CA ARG A 579 -0.12 47.46 -1.81
C ARG A 579 -0.66 46.15 -2.36
N THR A 580 0.14 45.46 -3.17
CA THR A 580 -0.17 44.22 -3.89
C THR A 580 0.97 43.21 -3.73
N ILE A 581 0.86 42.04 -4.38
CA ILE A 581 1.95 41.06 -4.47
C ILE A 581 3.21 41.63 -5.16
N ASP A 582 3.05 42.66 -6.01
CA ASP A 582 4.17 43.34 -6.69
C ASP A 582 5.06 44.10 -5.70
N ASP A 583 4.50 44.63 -4.62
CA ASP A 583 5.26 45.31 -3.55
C ASP A 583 6.11 44.34 -2.72
N TYR A 584 5.82 43.04 -2.77
CA TYR A 584 6.60 41.97 -2.12
C TYR A 584 7.64 41.33 -3.05
N THR A 585 7.26 41.11 -4.31
CA THR A 585 8.17 40.55 -5.33
C THR A 585 9.13 41.60 -5.90
N LEU A 586 8.77 42.88 -5.80
CA LEU A 586 9.41 44.04 -6.47
C LEU A 586 9.50 43.87 -7.99
N ILE A 587 8.63 43.02 -8.56
CA ILE A 587 8.57 42.74 -9.99
C ILE A 587 8.22 44.02 -10.78
N GLY A 588 8.64 44.09 -12.04
CA GLY A 588 8.58 45.33 -12.84
C GLY A 588 9.59 46.42 -12.44
N THR A 589 10.23 46.32 -11.26
CA THR A 589 11.30 47.25 -10.84
C THR A 589 12.70 46.67 -11.07
N LYS A 590 13.74 47.51 -10.92
CA LYS A 590 15.14 47.05 -10.90
C LYS A 590 15.54 46.28 -9.62
N TYR A 591 14.64 46.18 -8.65
CA TYR A 591 14.83 45.53 -7.36
C TYR A 591 14.10 44.18 -7.24
N ALA A 592 13.58 43.65 -8.36
CA ALA A 592 12.87 42.38 -8.46
C ALA A 592 13.63 41.23 -7.76
N GLY A 593 13.00 40.63 -6.74
CA GLY A 593 13.63 39.66 -5.86
C GLY A 593 13.39 38.22 -6.30
N GLY A 594 14.44 37.51 -6.71
CA GLY A 594 14.32 36.13 -7.19
C GLY A 594 13.70 35.16 -6.18
N GLY A 595 13.99 35.35 -4.88
CA GLY A 595 13.39 34.54 -3.81
C GLY A 595 11.87 34.74 -3.67
N SER A 596 11.40 36.00 -3.66
CA SER A 596 9.97 36.32 -3.53
C SER A 596 9.18 36.02 -4.80
N ILE A 597 9.77 36.22 -5.99
CA ILE A 597 9.21 35.79 -7.27
C ILE A 597 9.10 34.26 -7.31
N GLY A 598 10.17 33.53 -6.97
CA GLY A 598 10.16 32.06 -6.89
C GLY A 598 9.12 31.53 -5.92
N LYS A 599 8.98 32.16 -4.74
CA LYS A 599 7.93 31.83 -3.76
C LYS A 599 6.51 32.04 -4.30
N THR A 600 6.31 33.04 -5.16
CA THR A 600 4.99 33.37 -5.73
C THR A 600 4.66 32.44 -6.91
N ALA A 601 5.63 32.17 -7.77
CA ALA A 601 5.51 31.23 -8.89
C ALA A 601 5.16 29.82 -8.39
N LEU A 602 5.89 29.35 -7.38
CA LEU A 602 5.65 28.05 -6.77
C LEU A 602 4.26 27.94 -6.12
N LEU A 603 3.68 29.02 -5.60
CA LEU A 603 2.29 28.99 -5.11
C LEU A 603 1.32 28.79 -6.27
N ALA A 604 1.51 29.51 -7.38
CA ALA A 604 0.67 29.34 -8.57
C ALA A 604 0.69 27.87 -9.05
N GLU A 605 1.88 27.30 -9.21
CA GLU A 605 2.07 25.90 -9.58
C GLU A 605 1.52 24.90 -8.55
N ALA A 606 1.59 25.23 -7.26
CA ALA A 606 1.07 24.37 -6.20
C ALA A 606 -0.47 24.30 -6.22
N VAL A 607 -1.16 25.27 -6.79
CA VAL A 607 -2.64 25.34 -6.83
C VAL A 607 -3.25 25.27 -8.23
N GLY A 608 -2.46 24.80 -9.22
CA GLY A 608 -2.91 24.61 -10.61
C GLY A 608 -3.10 25.91 -11.41
N ARG A 609 -2.55 27.03 -10.96
CA ARG A 609 -2.49 28.30 -11.71
C ARG A 609 -1.24 28.34 -12.59
N ASP A 610 -1.30 29.07 -13.70
CA ASP A 610 -0.14 29.27 -14.57
C ASP A 610 0.81 30.32 -13.97
N PRO A 611 2.04 29.96 -13.57
CA PRO A 611 3.02 30.93 -13.06
C PRO A 611 3.50 31.93 -14.13
N ARG A 612 3.19 31.71 -15.42
CA ARG A 612 3.47 32.66 -16.51
C ARG A 612 2.38 33.75 -16.66
N ALA A 613 1.28 33.64 -15.91
CA ALA A 613 0.15 34.56 -15.96
C ALA A 613 -0.43 34.89 -14.57
N PHE A 614 0.38 34.77 -13.51
CA PHE A 614 -0.09 34.93 -12.13
C PHE A 614 0.17 36.35 -11.59
N GLY A 615 -0.82 36.96 -10.95
CA GLY A 615 -0.69 38.33 -10.44
C GLY A 615 -0.53 39.39 -11.54
N GLY A 616 -0.78 39.03 -12.81
CA GLY A 616 -0.54 39.88 -13.98
C GLY A 616 0.87 39.80 -14.58
N HIS A 617 1.74 38.88 -14.11
CA HIS A 617 3.13 38.76 -14.56
C HIS A 617 3.51 37.35 -15.02
N ASP A 618 4.51 37.27 -15.90
CA ASP A 618 5.25 36.03 -16.14
C ASP A 618 6.39 35.92 -15.11
N LEU A 619 6.11 35.19 -14.03
CA LEU A 619 7.04 35.02 -12.92
C LEU A 619 8.24 34.14 -13.31
N ILE A 620 8.05 33.23 -14.27
CA ILE A 620 9.09 32.30 -14.75
C ILE A 620 10.09 33.03 -15.66
N ALA A 621 9.61 33.87 -16.58
CA ALA A 621 10.44 34.78 -17.36
C ALA A 621 11.13 35.83 -16.47
N ALA A 622 10.46 36.30 -15.41
CA ALA A 622 11.06 37.20 -14.42
C ALA A 622 12.22 36.54 -13.66
N LEU A 623 12.10 35.27 -13.26
CA LEU A 623 13.21 34.48 -12.69
C LEU A 623 14.37 34.34 -13.69
N ALA A 624 14.09 33.98 -14.94
CA ALA A 624 15.13 33.80 -15.97
C ALA A 624 15.88 35.11 -16.27
N LYS A 625 15.16 36.23 -16.36
CA LYS A 625 15.73 37.59 -16.47
C LYS A 625 16.50 38.00 -15.21
N GLY A 626 16.10 37.50 -14.05
CA GLY A 626 16.72 37.74 -12.74
C GLY A 626 17.96 36.88 -12.46
N THR A 627 18.34 35.93 -13.31
CA THR A 627 19.56 35.13 -13.14
C THR A 627 20.81 35.98 -13.36
N CYS A 628 21.64 36.11 -12.32
CA CYS A 628 22.89 36.85 -12.34
C CYS A 628 23.91 36.20 -13.28
N THR A 629 24.42 36.96 -14.25
CA THR A 629 25.48 36.50 -15.17
C THR A 629 26.88 36.55 -14.57
N ALA A 630 27.08 37.38 -13.53
CA ALA A 630 28.33 37.55 -12.80
C ALA A 630 28.05 38.06 -11.36
N LYS A 631 29.09 38.09 -10.52
CA LYS A 631 29.06 38.75 -9.21
C LYS A 631 29.04 40.28 -9.37
N THR A 632 28.31 40.97 -8.50
CA THR A 632 28.30 42.45 -8.40
C THR A 632 29.06 42.95 -7.16
N ASP A 633 29.48 44.22 -7.19
CA ASP A 633 30.14 44.91 -6.06
C ASP A 633 29.28 44.99 -4.79
N THR A 634 27.95 44.87 -4.94
CA THR A 634 27.01 44.61 -3.84
C THR A 634 26.71 43.11 -3.79
N PRO A 635 27.30 42.31 -2.87
CA PRO A 635 27.13 40.85 -2.88
C PRO A 635 25.69 40.39 -2.65
N ARG A 636 24.89 41.22 -1.96
CA ARG A 636 23.45 40.98 -1.72
C ARG A 636 22.56 41.17 -2.95
N GLN A 637 23.09 41.74 -4.05
CA GLN A 637 22.39 41.82 -5.32
C GLN A 637 22.66 40.56 -6.16
N CYS A 638 23.93 40.32 -6.51
CA CYS A 638 24.38 39.12 -7.20
C CYS A 638 25.67 38.61 -6.57
N ALA A 639 25.61 37.48 -5.85
CA ALA A 639 26.77 36.91 -5.17
C ALA A 639 27.74 36.20 -6.13
N ALA A 640 27.21 35.60 -7.20
CA ALA A 640 27.96 34.87 -8.23
C ALA A 640 27.10 34.69 -9.49
N LYS A 641 27.69 34.11 -10.53
CA LYS A 641 26.95 33.61 -11.70
C LYS A 641 25.96 32.50 -11.30
N GLY A 642 24.74 32.55 -11.82
CA GLY A 642 23.66 31.59 -11.51
C GLY A 642 22.85 31.91 -10.24
N ASN A 643 23.30 32.82 -9.38
CA ASN A 643 22.47 33.35 -8.30
C ASN A 643 21.24 34.08 -8.90
N TYR A 644 20.06 33.96 -8.30
CA TYR A 644 18.96 34.86 -8.65
C TYR A 644 19.14 36.21 -7.93
N THR A 645 18.86 37.31 -8.63
CA THR A 645 19.07 38.65 -8.10
C THR A 645 18.30 38.84 -6.78
N TYR A 646 18.99 39.33 -5.75
CA TYR A 646 18.50 39.48 -4.37
C TYR A 646 18.07 38.19 -3.65
N ALA A 647 18.40 36.99 -4.17
CA ALA A 647 18.30 35.75 -3.41
C ALA A 647 19.51 35.61 -2.45
N THR A 648 19.40 36.22 -1.27
CA THR A 648 20.46 36.31 -0.25
C THR A 648 20.56 35.10 0.69
N SER A 649 19.77 34.05 0.46
CA SER A 649 19.83 32.79 1.21
C SER A 649 19.68 31.57 0.30
N VAL A 650 20.20 30.42 0.72
CA VAL A 650 20.03 29.16 -0.03
C VAL A 650 18.56 28.76 -0.10
N PHE A 651 17.79 28.99 0.96
CA PHE A 651 16.32 28.86 0.93
C PHE A 651 15.70 29.67 -0.23
N SER A 652 16.08 30.95 -0.38
CA SER A 652 15.59 31.83 -1.46
C SER A 652 16.01 31.38 -2.86
N GLN A 653 17.27 30.95 -3.02
CA GLN A 653 17.78 30.40 -4.28
C GLN A 653 17.01 29.12 -4.68
N SER A 654 16.73 28.26 -3.70
CA SER A 654 16.06 26.97 -3.89
C SER A 654 14.62 27.14 -4.37
N LEU A 655 13.87 28.11 -3.84
CA LEU A 655 12.51 28.44 -4.32
C LEU A 655 12.47 28.78 -5.81
N GLY A 656 13.41 29.60 -6.30
CA GLY A 656 13.51 29.94 -7.72
C GLY A 656 13.89 28.73 -8.59
N VAL A 657 14.78 27.86 -8.10
CA VAL A 657 15.16 26.60 -8.80
C VAL A 657 13.95 25.66 -8.91
N VAL A 658 13.20 25.47 -7.82
CA VAL A 658 11.99 24.65 -7.81
C VAL A 658 10.96 25.17 -8.81
N ALA A 659 10.67 26.48 -8.79
CA ALA A 659 9.69 27.09 -9.69
C ALA A 659 10.07 26.94 -11.18
N GLN A 660 11.34 27.18 -11.55
CA GLN A 660 11.75 27.00 -12.94
C GLN A 660 11.73 25.52 -13.38
N LEU A 661 12.10 24.59 -12.50
CA LEU A 661 12.10 23.15 -12.81
C LEU A 661 10.68 22.60 -12.96
N ARG A 662 9.74 22.98 -12.09
CA ARG A 662 8.32 22.62 -12.19
C ARG A 662 7.66 23.22 -13.43
N ALA A 663 8.01 24.47 -13.79
CA ALA A 663 7.54 25.12 -15.01
C ALA A 663 8.15 24.54 -16.31
N GLY A 664 9.10 23.61 -16.22
CA GLY A 664 9.75 22.95 -17.35
C GLY A 664 10.99 23.66 -17.91
N GLU A 665 11.39 24.80 -17.34
CA GLU A 665 12.46 25.68 -17.84
C GLU A 665 13.89 25.19 -17.51
N LYS A 666 14.18 23.93 -17.86
CA LYS A 666 15.46 23.26 -17.56
C LYS A 666 16.68 24.03 -18.07
N THR A 667 16.55 24.71 -19.21
CA THR A 667 17.64 25.51 -19.81
C THR A 667 17.91 26.78 -19.01
N ALA A 668 16.87 27.53 -18.60
CA ALA A 668 17.03 28.73 -17.78
C ALA A 668 17.52 28.38 -16.36
N ALA A 669 17.06 27.25 -15.82
CA ALA A 669 17.45 26.75 -14.50
C ALA A 669 18.88 26.19 -14.44
N ALA A 670 19.54 25.93 -15.57
CA ALA A 670 20.83 25.25 -15.60
C ALA A 670 21.92 25.97 -14.78
N GLU A 671 22.04 27.29 -14.91
CA GLU A 671 23.01 28.07 -14.12
C GLU A 671 22.59 28.22 -12.64
N PRO A 672 21.31 28.52 -12.30
CA PRO A 672 20.80 28.43 -10.93
C PRO A 672 21.00 27.09 -10.22
N ILE A 673 20.84 25.98 -10.93
CA ILE A 673 21.08 24.61 -10.42
C ILE A 673 22.56 24.39 -10.16
N ALA A 674 23.42 24.73 -11.13
CA ALA A 674 24.87 24.60 -10.98
C ALA A 674 25.38 25.43 -9.80
N TYR A 675 24.85 26.65 -9.64
CA TYR A 675 25.16 27.50 -8.51
C TYR A 675 24.67 26.93 -7.17
N LEU A 676 23.41 26.49 -7.08
CA LEU A 676 22.87 25.86 -5.87
C LEU A 676 23.69 24.63 -5.46
N LYS A 677 24.06 23.75 -6.41
CA LYS A 677 24.93 22.60 -6.16
C LYS A 677 26.33 23.00 -5.67
N SER A 678 26.89 24.10 -6.19
CA SER A 678 28.22 24.59 -5.77
C SER A 678 28.29 25.09 -4.32
N LEU A 679 27.14 25.33 -3.69
CA LEU A 679 27.03 25.76 -2.29
C LEU A 679 26.95 24.59 -1.30
N GLN A 680 26.86 23.33 -1.75
CA GLN A 680 26.83 22.18 -0.84
C GLN A 680 28.20 21.96 -0.22
N GLU A 681 28.26 21.89 1.12
CA GLU A 681 29.48 21.57 1.85
C GLU A 681 29.79 20.06 1.84
N THR A 682 31.02 19.69 2.23
CA THR A 682 31.45 18.28 2.31
C THR A 682 30.65 17.44 3.30
N SER A 683 29.98 18.09 4.26
CA SER A 683 29.02 17.50 5.20
C SER A 683 27.72 17.03 4.54
N GLY A 684 27.41 17.51 3.32
CA GLY A 684 26.12 17.35 2.66
C GLY A 684 25.13 18.49 2.93
N ALA A 685 25.45 19.40 3.85
CA ALA A 685 24.60 20.52 4.23
C ALA A 685 24.81 21.76 3.33
N TRP A 686 23.91 22.73 3.44
CA TRP A 686 24.04 24.03 2.78
C TRP A 686 24.13 25.19 3.78
N PRO A 687 24.93 26.24 3.50
CA PRO A 687 24.99 27.46 4.30
C PRO A 687 23.64 28.22 4.25
N SER A 688 23.32 28.95 5.31
CA SER A 688 22.09 29.74 5.36
C SER A 688 22.06 30.88 4.33
N LEU A 689 23.10 31.72 4.36
CA LEU A 689 23.21 32.97 3.61
C LEU A 689 24.08 32.83 2.37
N ILE A 690 23.75 33.64 1.36
CA ILE A 690 24.47 33.76 0.09
C ILE A 690 25.12 35.15 0.01
N GLY A 691 26.37 35.20 -0.47
CA GLY A 691 27.16 36.43 -0.61
C GLY A 691 27.95 36.85 0.64
N GLU A 692 27.66 36.23 1.78
CA GLU A 692 28.34 36.42 3.07
C GLU A 692 28.63 35.05 3.71
N LYS A 693 29.62 34.97 4.62
CA LYS A 693 29.98 33.71 5.28
C LYS A 693 28.94 33.36 6.35
N SER A 694 28.31 32.19 6.23
CA SER A 694 27.39 31.63 7.22
C SER A 694 27.65 30.14 7.42
N ALA A 695 27.21 29.59 8.55
CA ALA A 695 27.26 28.15 8.80
C ALA A 695 26.08 27.44 8.11
N PRO A 696 26.17 26.10 7.90
CA PRO A 696 25.03 25.31 7.50
C PRO A 696 23.92 25.27 8.55
N GLU A 697 22.68 25.19 8.07
CA GLU A 697 21.49 25.09 8.92
C GLU A 697 20.37 24.27 8.26
N VAL A 698 19.38 23.90 9.08
CA VAL A 698 18.33 22.92 8.78
C VAL A 698 17.41 23.35 7.65
N ASP A 699 16.97 24.61 7.66
CA ASP A 699 15.93 25.15 6.80
C ASP A 699 16.44 25.25 5.36
N SER A 700 17.63 25.84 5.17
CA SER A 700 18.29 25.90 3.85
C SER A 700 18.72 24.53 3.33
N THR A 701 19.17 23.62 4.20
CA THR A 701 19.57 22.27 3.77
C THR A 701 18.36 21.45 3.31
N ALA A 702 17.24 21.51 4.03
CA ALA A 702 16.00 20.86 3.62
C ALA A 702 15.46 21.45 2.30
N MET A 703 15.47 22.79 2.16
CA MET A 703 14.97 23.44 0.95
C MET A 703 15.87 23.19 -0.28
N ALA A 704 17.19 23.15 -0.11
CA ALA A 704 18.11 22.77 -1.18
C ALA A 704 17.97 21.29 -1.56
N ALA A 705 17.81 20.38 -0.59
CA ALA A 705 17.56 18.97 -0.87
C ALA A 705 16.27 18.77 -1.69
N MET A 706 15.17 19.43 -1.30
CA MET A 706 13.92 19.41 -2.07
C MET A 706 14.09 19.95 -3.50
N ALA A 707 14.89 21.00 -3.69
CA ALA A 707 15.17 21.54 -5.02
C ALA A 707 16.04 20.63 -5.89
N VAL A 708 17.02 19.95 -5.28
CA VAL A 708 17.95 19.04 -5.99
C VAL A 708 17.29 17.67 -6.30
N ASP A 709 16.32 17.20 -5.52
CA ASP A 709 15.58 15.95 -5.81
C ASP A 709 14.77 15.98 -7.14
N LEU A 710 14.42 17.18 -7.63
CA LEU A 710 13.83 17.35 -8.97
C LEU A 710 14.78 16.91 -10.11
N LEU A 711 16.06 16.67 -9.80
CA LEU A 711 17.08 16.25 -10.75
C LEU A 711 17.32 14.73 -10.59
N PRO A 712 16.98 13.92 -11.61
CA PRO A 712 17.02 12.46 -11.51
C PRO A 712 18.43 11.87 -11.74
N ASP A 713 19.48 12.69 -11.86
CA ASP A 713 20.83 12.19 -12.03
C ASP A 713 21.40 11.65 -10.70
N ALA A 714 22.19 10.56 -10.77
CA ALA A 714 22.72 9.90 -9.59
C ALA A 714 23.60 10.81 -8.71
N GLY A 715 24.20 11.86 -9.28
CA GLY A 715 24.97 12.86 -8.52
C GLY A 715 24.08 13.74 -7.65
N SER A 716 22.95 14.22 -8.19
CA SER A 716 21.90 14.92 -7.44
C SER A 716 21.31 14.05 -6.34
N GLN A 717 20.97 12.80 -6.66
CA GLN A 717 20.36 11.89 -5.69
C GLN A 717 21.34 11.56 -4.55
N ALA A 718 22.61 11.30 -4.84
CA ALA A 718 23.65 11.14 -3.81
C ALA A 718 23.92 12.44 -3.01
N SER A 719 23.72 13.62 -3.60
CA SER A 719 23.79 14.92 -2.92
C SER A 719 22.62 15.09 -1.93
N VAL A 720 21.41 14.70 -2.32
CA VAL A 720 20.20 14.68 -1.47
C VAL A 720 20.37 13.70 -0.30
N SER A 721 20.81 12.46 -0.53
CA SER A 721 21.02 11.48 0.55
C SER A 721 22.00 11.96 1.62
N LYS A 722 23.06 12.69 1.23
CA LYS A 722 23.99 13.30 2.19
C LYS A 722 23.34 14.42 3.00
N ALA A 723 22.50 15.24 2.35
CA ALA A 723 21.76 16.31 3.00
C ALA A 723 20.81 15.77 4.08
N ILE A 724 20.07 14.70 3.76
CA ILE A 724 19.13 14.07 4.68
C ILE A 724 19.85 13.37 5.82
N ALA A 725 20.95 12.65 5.53
CA ALA A 725 21.80 12.09 6.56
C ALA A 725 22.34 13.17 7.52
N TRP A 726 22.72 14.34 7.00
CA TRP A 726 23.10 15.48 7.84
C TRP A 726 21.92 16.02 8.66
N LEU A 727 20.74 16.23 8.07
CA LEU A 727 19.53 16.68 8.80
C LEU A 727 19.26 15.78 10.01
N VAL A 728 19.34 14.46 9.83
CA VAL A 728 19.12 13.48 10.90
C VAL A 728 20.12 13.65 12.05
N THR A 729 21.37 14.03 11.78
CA THR A 729 22.35 14.36 12.86
C THR A 729 22.03 15.65 13.63
N GLN A 730 21.18 16.53 13.09
CA GLN A 730 20.73 17.74 13.77
C GLN A 730 19.49 17.53 14.64
N GLN A 731 18.83 16.37 14.56
CA GLN A 731 17.64 16.11 15.36
C GLN A 731 17.98 16.01 16.86
N LEU A 732 17.26 16.78 17.66
CA LEU A 732 17.44 16.86 19.10
C LEU A 732 16.81 15.66 19.83
N GLU A 733 17.16 15.49 21.10
CA GLU A 733 16.71 14.35 21.92
C GLU A 733 15.18 14.28 22.03
N ASP A 734 14.48 15.41 22.00
CA ASP A 734 13.02 15.50 22.05
C ASP A 734 12.33 15.41 20.68
N GLY A 735 13.09 15.26 19.59
CA GLY A 735 12.58 15.20 18.21
C GLY A 735 12.57 16.54 17.47
N GLY A 736 12.76 17.66 18.17
CA GLY A 736 12.88 18.98 17.57
C GLY A 736 14.22 19.20 16.87
N PHE A 737 14.43 20.41 16.36
CA PHE A 737 15.59 20.75 15.53
C PHE A 737 16.15 22.14 15.89
N PRO A 738 17.47 22.36 15.79
CA PRO A 738 18.06 23.66 16.01
C PRO A 738 17.67 24.64 14.89
N GLY A 739 17.18 25.80 15.30
CA GLY A 739 17.08 27.01 14.47
C GLY A 739 17.80 28.18 15.13
N ALA A 740 17.71 29.37 14.53
CA ALA A 740 18.47 30.56 14.93
C ALA A 740 18.27 31.05 16.39
N SER A 741 17.27 30.53 17.11
CA SER A 741 16.96 30.92 18.49
C SER A 741 16.68 29.73 19.42
N GLY A 742 17.18 28.53 19.09
CA GLY A 742 17.02 27.32 19.91
C GLY A 742 16.21 26.23 19.20
N ASN A 743 15.47 25.43 19.97
CA ASN A 743 14.70 24.30 19.43
C ASN A 743 13.44 24.82 18.71
N SER A 744 13.47 24.77 17.37
CA SER A 744 12.63 25.53 16.44
C SER A 744 11.49 24.69 15.86
N VAL A 745 10.27 25.23 15.93
CA VAL A 745 9.08 24.62 15.30
C VAL A 745 9.18 24.68 13.77
N ASN A 746 9.65 25.78 13.21
CA ASN A 746 9.85 25.92 11.76
C ASN A 746 10.86 24.89 11.23
N SER A 747 12.00 24.76 11.92
CA SER A 747 13.09 23.90 11.48
C SER A 747 12.74 22.42 11.63
N ALA A 748 11.97 22.05 12.66
CA ALA A 748 11.40 20.72 12.76
C ALA A 748 10.42 20.40 11.62
N ALA A 749 9.59 21.37 11.22
CA ALA A 749 8.63 21.22 10.14
C ALA A 749 9.32 21.09 8.76
N LEU A 750 10.37 21.87 8.49
CA LEU A 750 11.18 21.75 7.27
C LEU A 750 12.02 20.46 7.26
N ALA A 751 12.58 20.06 8.40
CA ALA A 751 13.30 18.80 8.52
C ALA A 751 12.39 17.58 8.26
N ILE A 752 11.11 17.62 8.65
CA ILE A 752 10.14 16.59 8.27
C ILE A 752 10.02 16.50 6.74
N GLN A 753 9.78 17.61 6.03
CA GLN A 753 9.70 17.61 4.56
C GLN A 753 11.00 17.11 3.90
N GLY A 754 12.17 17.54 4.40
CA GLY A 754 13.47 17.11 3.91
C GLY A 754 13.72 15.61 4.12
N MET A 755 13.44 15.08 5.32
CA MET A 755 13.56 13.65 5.62
C MET A 755 12.54 12.79 4.87
N SER A 756 11.35 13.32 4.56
CA SER A 756 10.32 12.62 3.79
C SER A 756 10.74 12.28 2.35
N LEU A 757 11.77 12.92 1.80
CA LEU A 757 12.40 12.51 0.53
C LEU A 757 12.99 11.09 0.60
N GLU A 758 13.41 10.63 1.78
CA GLU A 758 13.80 9.24 2.07
C GLU A 758 12.91 8.65 3.19
N GLY A 759 11.60 8.92 3.12
CA GLY A 759 10.64 8.74 4.21
C GLY A 759 10.65 7.35 4.88
N THR A 760 10.74 6.26 4.11
CA THR A 760 10.79 4.88 4.65
C THR A 760 12.02 4.65 5.54
N LYS A 761 13.16 5.25 5.19
CA LYS A 761 14.45 5.08 5.87
C LYS A 761 14.56 5.92 7.14
N TYR A 762 13.82 7.02 7.22
CA TYR A 762 13.84 7.97 8.35
C TYR A 762 12.47 8.11 9.03
N ALA A 763 11.61 7.09 8.93
CA ALA A 763 10.25 7.09 9.47
C ALA A 763 10.21 7.40 10.97
N ASP A 764 11.12 6.81 11.76
CA ASP A 764 11.23 7.07 13.21
C ASP A 764 11.62 8.53 13.50
N ASN A 765 12.57 9.10 12.76
CA ASN A 765 12.97 10.50 12.91
C ASN A 765 11.82 11.45 12.58
N ILE A 766 11.06 11.16 11.52
CA ILE A 766 9.87 11.92 11.11
C ILE A 766 8.78 11.82 12.18
N ALA A 767 8.47 10.61 12.67
CA ALA A 767 7.49 10.40 13.74
C ALA A 767 7.87 11.13 15.03
N LYS A 768 9.16 11.12 15.40
CA LYS A 768 9.69 11.84 16.56
C LYS A 768 9.56 13.37 16.39
N ALA A 769 9.82 13.89 15.20
CA ALA A 769 9.64 15.31 14.89
C ALA A 769 8.16 15.74 14.89
N ARG A 770 7.25 14.88 14.40
CA ARG A 770 5.80 15.09 14.49
C ARG A 770 5.32 15.12 15.95
N LYS A 771 5.84 14.24 16.80
CA LYS A 771 5.59 14.25 18.26
C LYS A 771 6.11 15.53 18.91
N PHE A 772 7.30 15.99 18.55
CA PHE A 772 7.80 17.31 18.97
C PHE A 772 6.81 18.43 18.58
N LEU A 773 6.39 18.52 17.32
CA LEU A 773 5.43 19.53 16.87
C LEU A 773 4.11 19.46 17.66
N ALA A 774 3.60 18.26 17.95
CA ALA A 774 2.41 18.07 18.79
C ALA A 774 2.59 18.67 20.21
N THR A 775 3.78 18.55 20.81
CA THR A 775 4.06 19.20 22.11
C THR A 775 4.16 20.73 22.05
N GLN A 776 4.30 21.31 20.86
CA GLN A 776 4.40 22.77 20.66
C GLN A 776 3.09 23.40 20.16
N GLN A 777 2.05 22.60 19.93
CA GLN A 777 0.72 23.06 19.59
C GLN A 777 -0.04 23.50 20.84
N ASN A 778 -0.61 24.71 20.79
CA ASN A 778 -1.41 25.30 21.87
C ASN A 778 -2.89 24.90 21.75
N ALA A 779 -3.66 25.18 22.80
CA ALA A 779 -5.08 24.82 22.88
C ALA A 779 -5.97 25.50 21.82
N ASP A 780 -5.55 26.66 21.28
CA ASP A 780 -6.24 27.35 20.18
C ASP A 780 -5.93 26.79 18.79
N GLY A 781 -5.04 25.79 18.70
CA GLY A 781 -4.63 25.12 17.46
C GLY A 781 -3.34 25.64 16.85
N GLY A 782 -2.90 26.85 17.20
CA GLY A 782 -1.65 27.43 16.71
C GLY A 782 -0.42 26.90 17.45
N PHE A 783 0.77 27.34 17.03
CA PHE A 783 2.05 26.81 17.52
C PHE A 783 2.94 27.89 18.13
N ASN A 784 3.73 27.50 19.12
CA ASN A 784 4.82 28.31 19.66
C ASN A 784 5.98 28.41 18.65
N VAL A 785 6.79 29.47 18.69
CA VAL A 785 7.93 29.66 17.77
C VAL A 785 9.09 28.71 18.08
N ILE A 786 9.45 28.62 19.37
CA ILE A 786 10.52 27.76 19.90
C ILE A 786 10.06 27.10 21.19
N LYS A 787 10.55 25.88 21.45
CA LYS A 787 10.29 25.19 22.72
C LYS A 787 10.98 25.89 23.88
N GLY A 788 10.22 26.19 24.94
CA GLY A 788 10.70 26.92 26.11
C GLY A 788 10.87 28.44 25.92
N GLY A 789 10.40 28.99 24.78
CA GLY A 789 10.33 30.42 24.55
C GLY A 789 9.12 31.09 25.21
N GLN A 790 8.79 32.31 24.73
CA GLN A 790 7.57 32.99 25.14
C GLN A 790 6.34 32.17 24.70
N PRO A 791 5.42 31.82 25.61
CA PRO A 791 4.26 31.00 25.29
C PRO A 791 3.20 31.81 24.53
N GLY A 792 2.70 31.25 23.44
CA GLY A 792 1.67 31.86 22.62
C GLY A 792 1.72 31.40 21.17
N SER A 793 0.56 31.31 20.53
CA SER A 793 0.45 30.90 19.13
C SER A 793 0.86 32.00 18.19
N ASP A 794 1.91 31.76 17.40
CA ASP A 794 2.40 32.63 16.34
C ASP A 794 1.91 32.16 14.96
N VAL A 795 1.51 33.09 14.10
CA VAL A 795 0.96 32.77 12.77
C VAL A 795 2.01 32.15 11.86
N ARG A 796 3.25 32.66 11.86
CA ARG A 796 4.32 32.17 10.98
C ARG A 796 4.76 30.76 11.38
N ALA A 797 5.01 30.54 12.67
CA ALA A 797 5.30 29.21 13.20
C ALA A 797 4.17 28.23 12.88
N SER A 798 2.91 28.68 12.97
CA SER A 798 1.74 27.85 12.66
C SER A 798 1.64 27.49 11.17
N THR A 799 1.81 28.44 10.23
CA THR A 799 1.78 28.11 8.79
C THR A 799 2.86 27.10 8.42
N GLN A 800 4.07 27.30 8.96
CA GLN A 800 5.22 26.42 8.74
C GLN A 800 5.01 25.02 9.35
N ALA A 801 4.52 24.93 10.59
CA ALA A 801 4.23 23.66 11.26
C ALA A 801 3.14 22.84 10.55
N VAL A 802 2.05 23.51 10.15
CA VAL A 802 0.89 22.89 9.49
C VAL A 802 1.25 22.33 8.12
N GLY A 803 1.98 23.10 7.31
CA GLY A 803 2.48 22.61 6.02
C GLY A 803 3.54 21.51 6.20
N GLY A 804 4.55 21.76 7.04
CA GLY A 804 5.73 20.88 7.13
C GLY A 804 5.46 19.54 7.81
N THR A 805 4.56 19.46 8.79
CA THR A 805 4.22 18.19 9.46
C THR A 805 3.67 17.14 8.49
N THR A 806 3.08 17.55 7.37
CA THR A 806 2.58 16.65 6.32
C THR A 806 3.69 15.79 5.70
N GLY A 807 4.93 16.28 5.65
CA GLY A 807 6.04 15.65 4.92
C GLY A 807 6.02 15.92 3.41
N ILE A 808 5.01 16.63 2.88
CA ILE A 808 4.92 16.92 1.46
C ILE A 808 5.99 17.97 1.10
N SER A 809 6.91 17.58 0.22
CA SER A 809 7.96 18.46 -0.29
C SER A 809 7.38 19.56 -1.18
N PHE A 810 7.87 20.79 -1.03
CA PHE A 810 7.54 21.92 -1.91
C PHE A 810 7.79 21.62 -3.40
N ALA A 811 8.75 20.75 -3.71
CA ALA A 811 9.06 20.35 -5.08
C ALA A 811 7.86 19.68 -5.79
N VAL A 812 7.00 19.00 -5.04
CA VAL A 812 5.90 18.15 -5.53
C VAL A 812 4.53 18.53 -4.99
N LEU A 813 4.46 19.49 -4.05
CA LEU A 813 3.20 20.01 -3.51
C LEU A 813 2.25 20.44 -4.62
N LYS A 814 1.03 19.87 -4.61
CA LYS A 814 -0.06 20.15 -5.54
C LYS A 814 -1.41 20.03 -4.82
N ARG A 815 -2.30 20.99 -5.05
CA ARG A 815 -3.70 21.01 -4.62
C ARG A 815 -4.53 21.74 -5.67
N ASP A 816 -5.07 20.98 -6.64
CA ASP A 816 -5.97 21.56 -7.64
C ASP A 816 -7.19 22.19 -6.96
N LEU A 817 -7.50 23.43 -7.32
CA LEU A 817 -8.67 24.16 -6.84
C LEU A 817 -9.84 24.09 -7.84
N THR A 818 -9.69 23.47 -8.99
CA THR A 818 -10.74 23.36 -10.02
C THR A 818 -12.05 22.83 -9.42
N GLY A 819 -13.17 23.50 -9.71
CA GLY A 819 -14.48 23.19 -9.14
C GLY A 819 -14.77 23.74 -7.74
N THR A 820 -13.77 24.24 -6.98
CA THR A 820 -14.02 24.86 -5.67
C THR A 820 -14.53 26.31 -5.80
N THR A 821 -15.35 26.74 -4.85
CA THR A 821 -15.90 28.11 -4.78
C THR A 821 -15.27 28.91 -3.64
N PRO A 822 -14.99 30.22 -3.84
CA PRO A 822 -14.46 31.08 -2.78
C PRO A 822 -15.48 31.27 -1.65
N HIS A 823 -15.03 31.33 -0.39
CA HIS A 823 -15.89 31.72 0.72
C HIS A 823 -16.36 33.19 0.53
N PRO A 824 -17.63 33.52 0.83
CA PRO A 824 -18.09 34.90 0.86
C PRO A 824 -17.21 35.76 1.76
N ILE A 825 -16.75 36.89 1.24
CA ILE A 825 -15.85 37.80 1.96
C ILE A 825 -16.64 38.37 3.16
N PRO A 826 -16.14 38.28 4.40
CA PRO A 826 -16.81 38.87 5.55
C PRO A 826 -16.96 40.38 5.36
N THR A 827 -18.21 40.87 5.29
CA THR A 827 -18.50 42.31 5.25
C THR A 827 -17.98 42.95 6.54
N PRO A 828 -17.21 44.06 6.48
CA PRO A 828 -16.75 44.73 7.70
C PRO A 828 -17.96 45.28 8.47
N THR A 829 -18.26 44.70 9.63
CA THR A 829 -19.23 45.25 10.58
C THR A 829 -18.78 46.66 10.96
N PRO A 830 -19.61 47.70 10.80
CA PRO A 830 -19.26 49.04 11.24
C PRO A 830 -19.00 49.03 12.75
N THR A 831 -17.77 49.31 13.15
CA THR A 831 -17.44 49.50 14.56
C THR A 831 -18.16 50.75 15.06
N GLY A 832 -19.06 50.55 16.02
CA GLY A 832 -19.88 51.61 16.61
C GLY A 832 -19.04 52.61 17.39
N GLY A 833 -18.46 53.58 16.69
CA GLY A 833 -17.81 54.74 17.29
C GLY A 833 -18.86 55.65 17.91
N THR A 834 -18.99 55.63 19.24
CA THR A 834 -19.77 56.62 19.97
C THR A 834 -19.10 57.99 19.88
N ASN A 835 -19.59 58.84 18.98
CA ASN A 835 -19.47 60.29 19.08
C ASN A 835 -20.73 60.94 18.50
N GLY A 836 -21.51 61.60 19.35
CA GLY A 836 -22.68 62.35 18.93
C GLY A 836 -22.27 63.66 18.25
N GLY A 837 -22.83 63.93 17.08
CA GLY A 837 -22.65 65.17 16.31
C GLY A 837 -23.81 65.36 15.34
N SER A 838 -24.76 66.22 15.72
CA SER A 838 -26.07 66.34 15.07
C SER A 838 -26.06 67.18 13.77
N ALA A 839 -26.77 66.69 12.74
CA ALA A 839 -27.64 67.41 11.80
C ALA A 839 -27.94 66.48 10.60
N GLY A 840 -29.17 66.08 10.32
CA GLY A 840 -30.12 66.85 9.47
C GLY A 840 -29.74 66.71 7.98
N THR A 841 -30.53 66.12 7.09
CA THR A 841 -31.99 66.21 6.94
C THR A 841 -32.62 65.06 6.14
N SER A 842 -33.95 65.03 6.09
CA SER A 842 -34.83 63.97 5.56
C SER A 842 -35.11 64.01 4.06
N SER A 843 -35.22 62.83 3.42
CA SER A 843 -36.34 62.40 2.53
C SER A 843 -35.97 61.08 1.79
N GLY A 844 -36.88 60.14 1.52
CA GLY A 844 -38.27 59.97 1.98
C GLY A 844 -38.94 58.76 1.29
N GLY A 845 -39.78 58.02 2.02
CA GLY A 845 -40.61 56.91 1.50
C GLY A 845 -39.87 55.56 1.29
N GLY A 846 -40.44 54.40 1.63
CA GLY A 846 -41.71 54.12 2.31
C GLY A 846 -42.03 52.62 2.27
N GLY A 847 -42.38 52.02 3.40
CA GLY A 847 -42.64 50.56 3.49
C GLY A 847 -42.40 50.02 4.90
N THR A 848 -43.37 50.23 5.80
CA THR A 848 -43.38 49.72 7.18
C THR A 848 -44.35 48.50 7.29
N PRO A 849 -44.74 47.99 8.47
CA PRO A 849 -44.03 46.93 9.18
C PRO A 849 -44.97 45.78 9.64
N VAL A 850 -44.46 44.74 10.32
CA VAL A 850 -45.24 44.06 11.38
C VAL A 850 -44.33 43.65 12.54
N ILE A 851 -44.72 44.04 13.76
CA ILE A 851 -44.27 43.49 15.04
C ILE A 851 -45.43 42.66 15.60
N VAL A 852 -45.16 41.48 16.17
CA VAL A 852 -46.08 40.84 17.14
C VAL A 852 -45.28 40.22 18.29
N THR A 853 -45.71 40.55 19.50
CA THR A 853 -45.39 39.96 20.81
C THR A 853 -46.66 40.10 21.68
N PRO A 854 -46.79 39.45 22.85
CA PRO A 854 -46.25 38.17 23.32
C PRO A 854 -47.39 37.25 23.87
N GLY A 855 -47.05 36.16 24.58
CA GLY A 855 -47.99 35.38 25.40
C GLY A 855 -47.27 34.53 26.46
N GLU A 856 -47.74 34.59 27.70
CA GLU A 856 -47.21 33.87 28.88
C GLU A 856 -48.02 32.57 29.13
N ASP A 857 -47.42 31.53 29.74
CA ASP A 857 -47.59 31.21 31.19
C ASP A 857 -47.28 29.74 31.60
N SER A 858 -46.73 29.56 32.81
CA SER A 858 -46.59 28.30 33.63
C SER A 858 -45.80 27.08 33.05
N GLY A 859 -44.98 26.29 33.78
CA GLY A 859 -44.49 26.26 35.18
C GLY A 859 -44.31 24.79 35.67
N GLY A 860 -43.31 24.34 36.45
CA GLY A 860 -42.08 24.95 37.02
C GLY A 860 -41.44 24.06 38.12
N THR A 861 -40.44 24.60 38.87
CA THR A 861 -39.96 24.22 40.24
C THR A 861 -38.87 23.13 40.49
N GLY A 862 -37.93 23.46 41.42
CA GLY A 862 -36.93 22.57 42.08
C GLY A 862 -35.46 22.80 41.62
N ALA A 863 -34.57 23.61 42.24
CA ALA A 863 -34.00 23.63 43.61
C ALA A 863 -33.14 22.39 43.99
N ALA A 864 -31.99 22.43 44.69
CA ALA A 864 -30.98 23.46 45.05
C ALA A 864 -29.76 22.79 45.74
N GLY A 865 -28.60 23.46 45.89
CA GLY A 865 -27.48 23.06 46.80
C GLY A 865 -26.11 22.89 46.11
N SER A 866 -25.02 23.60 46.47
CA SER A 866 -24.29 23.70 47.76
C SER A 866 -23.12 22.69 47.86
N THR A 867 -21.95 23.03 47.30
CA THR A 867 -20.67 23.39 48.00
C THR A 867 -19.89 22.30 48.78
N GLY A 868 -18.64 22.06 48.32
CA GLY A 868 -17.44 22.01 49.19
C GLY A 868 -17.08 20.69 49.89
N GLY A 869 -15.77 20.39 49.96
CA GLY A 869 -15.23 19.34 50.84
C GLY A 869 -13.94 18.66 50.38
N SER A 870 -12.79 19.16 50.81
CA SER A 870 -11.48 18.48 50.71
C SER A 870 -11.25 17.52 51.87
N GLY A 871 -10.58 16.37 51.67
CA GLY A 871 -10.12 15.54 52.79
C GLY A 871 -9.31 14.30 52.39
N SER A 872 -8.13 14.14 53.00
CA SER A 872 -7.21 12.99 52.87
C SER A 872 -7.24 12.12 54.14
N GLY A 873 -7.01 10.81 54.05
CA GLY A 873 -6.80 9.96 55.24
C GLY A 873 -6.92 8.45 54.97
N GLY A 874 -5.82 7.69 55.10
CA GLY A 874 -5.68 6.31 54.59
C GLY A 874 -5.84 5.11 55.54
N GLY A 875 -5.94 3.93 54.92
CA GLY A 875 -5.52 2.58 55.39
C GLY A 875 -6.38 1.88 56.47
N PRO A 876 -6.03 0.63 56.89
CA PRO A 876 -5.03 -0.31 56.32
C PRO A 876 -5.44 -1.83 56.36
N LEU A 877 -4.48 -2.72 56.05
CA LEU A 877 -4.47 -4.21 56.21
C LEU A 877 -5.16 -5.03 55.10
N ALA A 878 -4.70 -6.24 54.72
CA ALA A 878 -3.75 -7.16 55.38
C ALA A 878 -2.72 -7.83 54.41
N SER A 879 -1.80 -8.62 55.00
CA SER A 879 -0.62 -9.25 54.37
C SER A 879 -0.71 -10.78 54.39
N THR A 880 -0.09 -11.46 53.41
CA THR A 880 0.93 -12.52 53.63
C THR A 880 1.45 -13.06 52.29
N GLY A 881 2.68 -13.58 52.27
CA GLY A 881 3.28 -14.21 51.09
C GLY A 881 4.12 -15.44 51.47
N ALA A 882 4.62 -16.16 50.46
CA ALA A 882 5.56 -17.27 50.64
C ALA A 882 6.56 -17.36 49.48
N GLN A 883 7.76 -17.84 49.77
CA GLN A 883 8.90 -17.93 48.84
C GLN A 883 8.82 -19.19 47.97
N VAL A 884 9.34 -19.14 46.74
CA VAL A 884 9.68 -20.34 45.94
C VAL A 884 11.11 -20.26 45.41
N GLY A 885 12.07 -20.35 46.33
CA GLY A 885 13.48 -20.57 46.03
C GLY A 885 13.79 -22.04 45.76
N THR A 886 13.12 -22.67 44.79
CA THR A 886 13.31 -24.12 44.47
C THR A 886 13.33 -24.47 42.98
N LEU A 887 13.07 -23.54 42.06
CA LEU A 887 13.07 -23.81 40.61
C LEU A 887 14.42 -23.57 39.90
N ALA A 888 15.42 -23.02 40.57
CA ALA A 888 16.75 -22.79 39.99
C ALA A 888 17.62 -24.06 39.88
N ALA A 889 17.36 -25.09 40.70
CA ALA A 889 18.19 -26.30 40.74
C ALA A 889 17.86 -27.32 39.61
N ALA A 890 16.59 -27.37 39.16
CA ALA A 890 16.17 -28.31 38.12
C ALA A 890 16.69 -27.93 36.72
N ALA A 891 16.80 -26.63 36.43
CA ALA A 891 17.30 -26.13 35.15
C ALA A 891 18.77 -26.52 34.89
N LEU A 892 19.61 -26.55 35.93
CA LEU A 892 21.04 -26.84 35.79
C LEU A 892 21.32 -28.31 35.38
N VAL A 893 20.48 -29.24 35.85
CA VAL A 893 20.64 -30.68 35.56
C VAL A 893 20.29 -31.02 34.10
N LEU A 894 19.24 -30.38 33.56
CA LEU A 894 18.81 -30.59 32.17
C LEU A 894 19.82 -30.02 31.16
N VAL A 895 20.41 -28.85 31.44
CA VAL A 895 21.43 -28.23 30.57
C VAL A 895 22.72 -29.07 30.53
N LEU A 896 23.15 -29.65 31.66
CA LEU A 896 24.32 -30.53 31.70
C LEU A 896 24.06 -31.90 31.04
N GLY A 897 22.83 -32.43 31.12
CA GLY A 897 22.43 -33.65 30.42
C GLY A 897 22.48 -33.53 28.88
N GLY A 898 21.92 -32.44 28.33
CA GLY A 898 21.92 -32.19 26.88
C GLY A 898 23.32 -32.02 26.27
N TRP A 899 24.26 -31.45 27.03
CA TRP A 899 25.66 -31.27 26.60
C TRP A 899 26.46 -32.59 26.53
N GLY A 900 26.10 -33.57 27.37
CA GLY A 900 26.71 -34.91 27.32
C GLY A 900 26.32 -35.70 26.06
N ILE A 901 25.04 -35.69 25.71
CA ILE A 901 24.49 -36.47 24.58
C ILE A 901 25.02 -35.94 23.24
N THR A 902 25.05 -34.63 23.06
CA THR A 902 25.59 -33.98 21.84
C THR A 902 27.09 -34.23 21.64
N ARG A 903 27.87 -34.38 22.73
CA ARG A 903 29.31 -34.70 22.66
C ARG A 903 29.59 -36.18 22.36
N ALA A 904 28.70 -37.09 22.73
CA ALA A 904 28.79 -38.51 22.37
C ALA A 904 28.48 -38.76 20.88
N ALA A 905 27.44 -38.12 20.34
CA ALA A 905 27.06 -38.25 18.93
C ALA A 905 28.18 -37.78 17.97
N LYS A 906 28.95 -36.76 18.35
CA LYS A 906 30.03 -36.19 17.51
C LYS A 906 31.31 -37.05 17.41
N ARG A 907 31.38 -38.20 18.09
CA ARG A 907 32.53 -39.14 18.05
C ARG A 907 32.34 -40.38 17.16
N ARG A 908 31.22 -40.50 16.43
CA ARG A 908 30.98 -41.62 15.49
C ARG A 908 30.59 -41.14 14.09
N ARG A 909 31.58 -40.64 13.34
CA ARG A 909 31.61 -40.70 11.87
C ARG A 909 33.02 -41.13 11.43
N PRO A 910 33.18 -42.23 10.66
CA PRO A 910 34.44 -42.53 9.98
C PRO A 910 34.72 -41.52 8.86
N ALA A 911 36.00 -41.35 8.52
CA ALA A 911 36.45 -40.55 7.38
C ALA A 911 36.40 -41.38 6.06
N PRO A 912 36.46 -40.75 4.88
CA PRO A 912 36.10 -41.39 3.61
C PRO A 912 37.28 -41.94 2.79
N GLY A 913 36.97 -42.83 1.85
CA GLY A 913 37.71 -43.00 0.59
C GLY A 913 38.36 -44.36 0.33
N SER A 914 37.89 -45.06 -0.71
CA SER A 914 38.73 -45.59 -1.81
C SER A 914 37.85 -46.24 -2.89
N GLU A 915 38.32 -46.22 -4.14
CA GLU A 915 37.62 -46.66 -5.36
C GLU A 915 37.60 -48.20 -5.54
N ALA A 916 36.55 -48.71 -6.21
CA ALA A 916 36.60 -49.81 -7.18
C ALA A 916 35.27 -49.86 -7.98
#